data_AF-A0A416VYE6-F1
#
_entry.id   AF-A0A416VYE6-F1
#
_cell.length_a   1.000
_cell.length_b   1.000
_cell.length_c   1.000
_cell.angle_alpha   90.00
_cell.angle_beta   90.00
_cell.angle_gamma   90.00
#
_symmetry.space_group_name_H-M   'P 1'
#
loop_
_entity.id
_entity.type
_entity.pdbx_description
1 polymer ?
#
loop_
_entity_poly.entity_id
_entity_poly.type
_entity_poly.pdbx_seq_one_letter_code
_entity_poly.pdbx_strand_id
1 'polypeptide(L)'
;MKKKTLNVPDGIEHLSEWQELWNTLPSNQHYILNKRICGCGATEAYIRSDKKVILASPRKHLLYNKYSQHLKDNLHLYRFTGDKKKYFESRTTAPADMLAFNDNLTGYIKNGGSKILTTYDSLRKIMEGMNNIGEDLSQWTVVVDEFQAIFYDCQYKAVTEYELCRVLQKFSTVVYLSATPFLESYLDMTEQFKDLPVYELLWPETMTQLPNVEVIKSKKSVLELCSSLIKKYRSGNGKSTVVNGQSFMAEEAVFYINSVSEIKKIIEKNDLTPEETTIICSAKAENLKKLDILSKDTGMAFRIDEIPGRGEVHKMFTFCTATVYVGADFYSTNAYSYIFANPQVSCMTVDVSVDLQQIIGRQRLEENPFRNSATLYFNTKAAKATKEDLENSVKEKGEKTLRRIENYNAVPNKDDQLRLMEDDIRKNGHKEHYCCIIKDADNNVHVVKNDILEIADRRAWEVSDQIYNSDFSMYRALKAGVNVTKAADSDNPDIQKLFTEWTKDNLFSRKARMYCALYDNIPELLEECNFIENKFREYHDALGKEGFEALYWREDNIKRALAPVPFDKLPKNEIAGRLMKELDVNKEYTKAQVKGILQNVYKDLGIHGKPSASDIFNYMTCKNKTARVKGKLTAVLKIESHFRKAVSLFTKITDVNNPQEYDIDKLLDMIRDDTYFHLKTKVEAVRNAKTKKEKDKNKAALPAVTWNGTFKSKNKNEGVLYSSFTALDFDHIKPENMPEFAKWLQSFPCVYACFISPGGSGYKAIVLHDNYEPLYHYDLYWQLLELFACPEIDKSTTDLARGNFLSHDPDLWKNPNPVPFHFIPSTPEPAMPSTVTETVVRDGKGSPILVQDESWAESFLNQLNKQIISDDSIIRMLRKIWNGKSLAKGRNNTAMSYAGILCKAGVEQDKAKRFIEELIPGFDVTEIMAYAYSHNIFGCERRKYKSGK
;
A
#
# COMPACT_ATOMS: atom_id res chain seq x y z
N MET A 1 8.33 12.75 -18.50
CA MET A 1 8.25 14.14 -19.03
C MET A 1 9.53 14.64 -19.71
N LYS A 2 9.43 15.59 -20.67
CA LYS A 2 10.59 16.32 -21.25
C LYS A 2 10.92 17.58 -20.44
N LYS A 3 12.10 17.62 -19.79
CA LYS A 3 12.57 18.76 -19.00
C LYS A 3 13.48 19.69 -19.80
N LYS A 4 13.24 20.99 -19.69
CA LYS A 4 14.11 22.06 -20.17
C LYS A 4 14.47 22.97 -19.01
N THR A 5 15.74 23.33 -18.93
CA THR A 5 16.29 24.12 -17.85
C THR A 5 16.53 25.55 -18.34
N LEU A 6 16.10 26.54 -17.56
CA LEU A 6 16.28 27.96 -17.84
C LEU A 6 17.10 28.58 -16.70
N ASN A 7 18.29 29.10 -17.02
CA ASN A 7 19.12 29.80 -16.05
C ASN A 7 18.57 31.21 -15.84
N VAL A 8 18.21 31.54 -14.61
CA VAL A 8 17.81 32.90 -14.23
C VAL A 8 19.08 33.76 -14.15
N PRO A 9 19.14 34.91 -14.82
CA PRO A 9 20.31 35.79 -14.77
C PRO A 9 20.63 36.27 -13.34
N ASP A 10 21.91 36.51 -13.07
CA ASP A 10 22.36 37.09 -11.80
C ASP A 10 21.73 38.47 -11.56
N GLY A 11 21.34 38.75 -10.31
CA GLY A 11 20.73 40.02 -9.91
C GLY A 11 19.22 40.13 -10.16
N ILE A 12 18.57 39.09 -10.72
CA ILE A 12 17.11 39.02 -10.83
C ILE A 12 16.52 38.48 -9.52
N GLU A 13 15.67 39.27 -8.87
CA GLU A 13 14.95 38.88 -7.66
C GLU A 13 13.50 38.49 -7.94
N HIS A 14 12.89 39.18 -8.91
CA HIS A 14 11.55 38.89 -9.37
C HIS A 14 11.51 38.64 -10.88
N LEU A 15 10.73 37.65 -11.32
CA LEU A 15 10.62 37.31 -12.74
C LEU A 15 10.08 38.45 -13.62
N SER A 16 9.43 39.45 -13.03
CA SER A 16 9.03 40.68 -13.72
C SER A 16 10.21 41.54 -14.17
N GLU A 17 11.40 41.37 -13.58
CA GLU A 17 12.62 42.09 -13.92
C GLU A 17 13.34 41.46 -15.12
N TRP A 18 13.04 40.19 -15.42
CA TRP A 18 13.69 39.46 -16.50
C TRP A 18 13.03 39.79 -17.85
N GLN A 19 13.57 40.80 -18.54
CA GLN A 19 13.02 41.29 -19.80
C GLN A 19 12.91 40.23 -20.90
N GLU A 20 13.89 39.32 -20.99
CA GLU A 20 13.93 38.27 -22.02
C GLU A 20 13.10 37.02 -21.67
N LEU A 21 12.47 36.97 -20.49
CA LEU A 21 11.69 35.81 -20.03
C LEU A 21 10.71 35.30 -21.10
N TRP A 22 10.00 36.22 -21.76
CA TRP A 22 8.98 35.88 -22.75
C TRP A 22 9.53 35.29 -24.04
N ASN A 23 10.81 35.52 -24.36
CA ASN A 23 11.48 34.92 -25.51
C ASN A 23 11.88 33.46 -25.25
N THR A 24 11.97 33.07 -23.98
CA THR A 24 12.42 31.74 -23.55
C THR A 24 11.27 30.76 -23.32
N LEU A 25 10.07 31.28 -23.00
CA LEU A 25 8.88 30.50 -22.72
C LEU A 25 8.06 30.23 -23.99
N PRO A 26 7.45 29.04 -24.13
CA PRO A 26 6.70 28.70 -25.33
C PRO A 26 5.36 29.46 -25.41
N SER A 27 4.92 29.72 -26.63
CA SER A 27 3.58 30.24 -26.97
C SER A 27 2.74 29.15 -27.66
N ASN A 28 1.41 29.20 -27.53
CA ASN A 28 0.47 28.26 -28.17
C ASN A 28 0.70 26.80 -27.77
N GLN A 29 1.15 26.59 -26.53
CA GLN A 29 1.40 25.27 -25.97
C GLN A 29 1.12 25.29 -24.47
N HIS A 30 0.65 24.16 -23.94
CA HIS A 30 0.53 23.95 -22.49
C HIS A 30 1.87 23.50 -21.91
N TYR A 31 2.26 24.05 -20.75
CA TYR A 31 3.51 23.68 -20.11
C TYR A 31 3.50 23.91 -18.60
N ILE A 32 4.40 23.23 -17.91
CA ILE A 32 4.63 23.40 -16.48
C ILE A 32 5.85 24.31 -16.30
N LEU A 33 5.68 25.39 -15.54
CA LEU A 33 6.78 26.25 -15.13
C LEU A 33 7.11 25.94 -13.66
N ASN A 34 8.19 25.20 -13.45
CA ASN A 34 8.74 24.94 -12.13
C ASN A 34 9.63 26.11 -11.70
N LYS A 35 9.08 26.91 -10.78
CA LYS A 35 9.69 28.13 -10.25
C LYS A 35 10.81 27.84 -9.24
N ARG A 36 10.88 26.64 -8.66
CA ARG A 36 11.74 26.20 -7.54
C ARG A 36 11.64 26.98 -6.23
N ILE A 37 11.47 28.30 -6.27
CA ILE A 37 11.34 29.17 -5.10
C ILE A 37 9.96 29.83 -5.06
N CYS A 38 9.45 30.04 -3.85
CA CYS A 38 8.24 30.81 -3.60
C CYS A 38 8.56 32.31 -3.60
N GLY A 39 7.61 33.17 -4.00
CA GLY A 39 7.80 34.63 -3.93
C GLY A 39 8.63 35.25 -5.05
N CYS A 40 9.08 34.49 -6.05
CA CYS A 40 9.81 34.99 -7.23
C CYS A 40 9.00 35.88 -8.19
N GLY A 41 7.80 36.35 -7.82
CA GLY A 41 7.01 37.24 -8.67
C GLY A 41 6.48 36.60 -9.96
N ALA A 42 6.40 35.27 -10.10
CA ALA A 42 5.96 34.64 -11.34
C ALA A 42 4.57 35.09 -11.80
N THR A 43 3.59 35.12 -10.90
CA THR A 43 2.25 35.60 -11.25
C THR A 43 2.22 37.09 -11.54
N GLU A 44 3.09 37.85 -10.85
CA GLU A 44 3.24 39.29 -11.06
C GLU A 44 3.75 39.57 -12.48
N ALA A 45 4.74 38.80 -12.94
CA ALA A 45 5.26 38.90 -14.30
C ALA A 45 4.15 38.72 -15.34
N TYR A 46 3.27 37.73 -15.17
CA TYR A 46 2.12 37.54 -16.07
C TYR A 46 1.09 38.67 -15.98
N ILE A 47 0.75 39.16 -14.78
CA ILE A 47 -0.19 40.27 -14.60
C ILE A 47 0.34 41.55 -15.26
N ARG A 48 1.65 41.82 -15.16
CA ARG A 48 2.28 43.00 -15.76
C ARG A 48 2.61 42.87 -17.25
N SER A 49 2.49 41.66 -17.81
CA SER A 49 2.76 41.44 -19.23
C SER A 49 1.72 42.10 -20.14
N ASP A 50 2.09 42.31 -21.39
CA ASP A 50 1.22 42.77 -22.48
C ASP A 50 0.20 41.71 -22.94
N LYS A 51 0.39 40.44 -22.57
CA LYS A 51 -0.46 39.30 -22.97
C LYS A 51 -1.85 39.35 -22.32
N LYS A 52 -2.90 38.88 -22.99
CA LYS A 52 -4.20 38.64 -22.34
C LYS A 52 -4.08 37.46 -21.37
N VAL A 53 -4.39 37.65 -20.09
CA VAL A 53 -4.14 36.66 -19.03
C VAL A 53 -5.40 36.40 -18.20
N ILE A 54 -5.68 35.12 -17.99
CA ILE A 54 -6.62 34.64 -16.96
C ILE A 54 -5.78 33.97 -15.87
N LEU A 55 -5.70 34.56 -14.69
CA LEU A 55 -5.06 33.95 -13.53
C LEU A 55 -6.10 33.15 -12.73
N ALA A 56 -5.98 31.83 -12.77
CA ALA A 56 -6.82 30.91 -12.02
C ALA A 56 -6.11 30.49 -10.74
N SER A 57 -6.78 30.61 -9.59
CA SER A 57 -6.22 30.23 -8.27
C SER A 57 -7.21 29.40 -7.45
N PRO A 58 -6.74 28.45 -6.60
CA PRO A 58 -7.63 27.60 -5.80
C PRO A 58 -8.29 28.33 -4.62
N ARG A 59 -7.86 29.56 -4.29
CA ARG A 59 -8.32 30.30 -3.09
C ARG A 59 -8.68 31.75 -3.42
N LYS A 60 -9.81 32.21 -2.87
CA LYS A 60 -10.27 33.60 -2.96
C LYS A 60 -9.28 34.60 -2.33
N HIS A 61 -8.62 34.24 -1.24
CA HIS A 61 -7.68 35.13 -0.55
C HIS A 61 -6.48 35.50 -1.43
N LEU A 62 -5.92 34.53 -2.16
CA LEU A 62 -4.84 34.77 -3.13
C LEU A 62 -5.25 35.77 -4.21
N LEU A 63 -6.45 35.61 -4.76
CA LEU A 63 -6.96 36.49 -5.82
C LEU A 63 -7.24 37.89 -5.30
N TYR A 64 -7.88 38.01 -4.14
CA TYR A 64 -8.17 39.32 -3.54
C TYR A 64 -6.90 40.07 -3.14
N ASN A 65 -5.91 39.37 -2.57
CA ASN A 65 -4.62 39.99 -2.22
C ASN A 65 -3.90 40.54 -3.45
N LYS A 66 -3.93 39.84 -4.58
CA LYS A 66 -3.38 40.35 -5.84
C LYS A 66 -4.21 41.51 -6.36
N TYR A 67 -5.54 41.37 -6.37
CA TYR A 67 -6.44 42.44 -6.78
C TYR A 67 -6.22 43.74 -6.00
N SER A 68 -6.08 43.67 -4.67
CA SER A 68 -5.90 44.83 -3.81
C SER A 68 -4.54 45.52 -4.00
N GLN A 69 -3.52 44.79 -4.43
CA GLN A 69 -2.21 45.36 -4.81
C GLN A 69 -2.25 46.09 -6.16
N HIS A 70 -3.25 45.80 -6.99
CA HIS A 70 -3.40 46.28 -8.37
C HIS A 70 -4.65 47.14 -8.58
N LEU A 71 -5.15 47.83 -7.55
CA LEU A 71 -6.39 48.64 -7.66
C LEU A 71 -6.31 49.78 -8.69
N LYS A 72 -5.10 50.22 -9.03
CA LYS A 72 -4.85 51.25 -10.07
C LYS A 72 -4.69 50.66 -11.48
N ASP A 73 -4.56 49.35 -11.59
CA ASP A 73 -4.34 48.66 -12.86
C ASP A 73 -5.67 48.16 -13.44
N ASN A 74 -5.71 47.98 -14.77
CA ASN A 74 -6.91 47.49 -15.46
C ASN A 74 -7.10 45.98 -15.25
N LEU A 75 -7.51 45.57 -14.04
CA LEU A 75 -7.59 44.17 -13.59
C LEU A 75 -9.00 43.83 -13.09
N HIS A 76 -9.60 42.76 -13.61
CA HIS A 76 -10.94 42.32 -13.23
C HIS A 76 -10.91 41.12 -12.28
N LEU A 77 -11.54 41.25 -11.09
CA LEU A 77 -11.74 40.16 -10.14
C LEU A 77 -13.15 39.58 -10.28
N TYR A 78 -13.26 38.37 -10.82
CA TYR A 78 -14.57 37.76 -11.08
C TYR A 78 -15.33 37.44 -9.77
N ARG A 79 -16.66 37.69 -9.78
CA ARG A 79 -17.58 37.64 -8.62
C ARG A 79 -17.33 38.68 -7.52
N PHE A 80 -16.46 39.66 -7.73
CA PHE A 80 -16.28 40.77 -6.79
C PHE A 80 -17.16 41.97 -7.18
N THR A 81 -18.00 42.44 -6.25
CA THR A 81 -18.91 43.58 -6.47
C THR A 81 -18.56 44.80 -5.63
N GLY A 82 -17.31 44.92 -5.19
CA GLY A 82 -16.88 45.98 -4.26
C GLY A 82 -17.04 45.65 -2.78
N ASP A 83 -17.80 44.60 -2.43
CA ASP A 83 -17.97 44.15 -1.04
C ASP A 83 -17.04 42.95 -0.75
N LYS A 84 -16.00 43.22 0.04
CA LYS A 84 -15.01 42.21 0.48
C LYS A 84 -15.67 41.08 1.27
N LYS A 85 -16.62 41.41 2.15
CA LYS A 85 -17.29 40.43 3.02
C LYS A 85 -18.14 39.48 2.18
N LYS A 86 -18.96 40.03 1.28
CA LYS A 86 -19.79 39.24 0.34
C LYS A 86 -18.94 38.34 -0.56
N TYR A 87 -17.75 38.80 -0.97
CA TYR A 87 -16.84 37.99 -1.79
C TYR A 87 -16.35 36.72 -1.07
N PHE A 88 -16.03 36.81 0.22
CA PHE A 88 -15.54 35.67 1.01
C PHE A 88 -16.64 34.76 1.57
N GLU A 89 -17.92 35.17 1.50
CA GLU A 89 -19.04 34.33 1.93
C GLU A 89 -19.14 33.03 1.10
N SER A 90 -19.50 31.94 1.79
CA SER A 90 -19.70 30.59 1.22
C SER A 90 -21.16 30.31 0.86
N ARG A 91 -21.88 31.31 0.32
CA ARG A 91 -23.29 31.17 -0.08
C ARG A 91 -23.42 30.72 -1.54
N THR A 92 -24.43 29.91 -1.81
CA THR A 92 -24.86 29.59 -3.18
C THR A 92 -25.19 30.89 -3.91
N THR A 93 -24.51 31.17 -5.02
CA THR A 93 -24.72 32.41 -5.78
C THR A 93 -26.13 32.44 -6.37
N ALA A 94 -26.89 33.49 -6.11
CA ALA A 94 -28.22 33.64 -6.68
C ALA A 94 -28.13 33.79 -8.22
N PRO A 95 -29.13 33.33 -8.99
CA PRO A 95 -29.13 33.48 -10.45
C PRO A 95 -28.96 34.92 -10.94
N ALA A 96 -29.55 35.89 -10.21
CA ALA A 96 -29.42 37.31 -10.52
C ALA A 96 -27.98 37.84 -10.31
N ASP A 97 -27.30 37.42 -9.23
CA ASP A 97 -25.89 37.76 -8.99
C ASP A 97 -25.00 37.17 -10.10
N MET A 98 -25.28 35.93 -10.55
CA MET A 98 -24.53 35.29 -11.65
C MET A 98 -24.67 36.05 -12.97
N LEU A 99 -25.87 36.53 -13.29
CA LEU A 99 -26.10 37.34 -14.48
C LEU A 99 -25.27 38.64 -14.42
N ALA A 100 -25.34 39.34 -13.29
CA ALA A 100 -24.58 40.57 -13.07
C ALA A 100 -23.06 40.37 -13.16
N PHE A 101 -22.54 39.24 -12.66
CA PHE A 101 -21.11 38.91 -12.77
C PHE A 101 -20.68 38.70 -14.23
N ASN A 102 -21.50 38.01 -15.01
CA ASN A 102 -21.23 37.77 -16.43
C ASN A 102 -21.36 39.05 -17.26
N ASP A 103 -22.33 39.91 -16.97
CA ASP A 103 -22.50 41.19 -17.64
C ASP A 103 -21.31 42.12 -17.35
N ASN A 104 -20.83 42.16 -16.11
CA ASN A 104 -19.64 42.93 -15.76
C ASN A 104 -18.38 42.42 -16.48
N LEU A 105 -18.17 41.10 -16.49
CA LEU A 105 -17.05 40.46 -17.20
C LEU A 105 -17.09 40.78 -18.71
N THR A 106 -18.24 40.60 -19.35
CA THR A 106 -18.37 40.82 -20.79
C THR A 106 -18.20 42.30 -21.14
N GLY A 107 -18.70 43.22 -20.31
CA GLY A 107 -18.44 44.66 -20.43
C GLY A 107 -16.96 45.00 -20.29
N TYR A 108 -16.27 44.42 -19.31
CA TYR A 108 -14.83 44.60 -19.11
C TYR A 108 -14.01 44.15 -20.33
N ILE A 109 -14.30 42.97 -20.89
CA ILE A 109 -13.60 42.45 -22.08
C ILE A 109 -13.87 43.33 -23.30
N LYS A 110 -15.13 43.72 -23.55
CA LYS A 110 -15.50 44.61 -24.67
C LYS A 110 -14.82 45.98 -24.60
N ASN A 111 -14.52 46.46 -23.40
CA ASN A 111 -13.78 47.70 -23.18
C ASN A 111 -12.25 47.54 -23.23
N GLY A 112 -11.74 46.42 -23.78
CA GLY A 112 -10.30 46.16 -23.94
C GLY A 112 -9.61 45.59 -22.70
N GLY A 113 -10.38 45.12 -21.72
CA GLY A 113 -9.85 44.44 -20.53
C GLY A 113 -9.08 43.17 -20.90
N SER A 114 -7.85 43.03 -20.38
CA SER A 114 -6.94 41.94 -20.76
C SER A 114 -6.51 41.05 -19.59
N LYS A 115 -6.93 41.35 -18.35
CA LYS A 115 -6.45 40.67 -17.15
C LYS A 115 -7.62 40.26 -16.25
N ILE A 116 -7.81 38.95 -16.06
CA ILE A 116 -8.91 38.39 -15.27
C ILE A 116 -8.35 37.54 -14.14
N LEU A 117 -8.83 37.77 -12.92
CA LEU A 117 -8.57 36.95 -11.73
C LEU A 117 -9.80 36.09 -11.43
N THR A 118 -9.63 34.78 -11.32
CA THR A 118 -10.76 33.85 -11.12
C THR A 118 -10.39 32.64 -10.28
N THR A 119 -11.39 32.02 -9.63
CA THR A 119 -11.21 30.74 -8.93
C THR A 119 -11.35 29.56 -9.90
N TYR A 120 -10.81 28.39 -9.53
CA TYR A 120 -10.92 27.18 -10.35
C TYR A 120 -12.37 26.83 -10.73
N ASP A 121 -13.31 26.92 -9.79
CA ASP A 121 -14.74 26.66 -10.01
C ASP A 121 -15.44 27.68 -10.91
N SER A 122 -14.82 28.85 -11.09
CA SER A 122 -15.39 29.94 -11.88
C SER A 122 -14.87 29.97 -13.33
N LEU A 123 -13.77 29.27 -13.65
CA LEU A 123 -13.14 29.34 -14.96
C LEU A 123 -14.08 28.90 -16.10
N ARG A 124 -14.90 27.86 -15.88
CA ARG A 124 -15.93 27.42 -16.84
C ARG A 124 -16.87 28.55 -17.22
N LYS A 125 -17.27 29.37 -16.25
CA LYS A 125 -18.20 30.49 -16.43
C LYS A 125 -17.57 31.66 -17.18
N ILE A 126 -16.28 31.92 -16.94
CA ILE A 126 -15.51 32.88 -17.73
C ILE A 126 -15.48 32.45 -19.21
N MET A 127 -15.14 31.19 -19.48
CA MET A 127 -15.08 30.65 -20.84
C MET A 127 -16.45 30.70 -21.54
N GLU A 128 -17.53 30.32 -20.85
CA GLU A 128 -18.91 30.44 -21.38
C GLU A 128 -19.25 31.90 -21.72
N GLY A 129 -18.92 32.85 -20.83
CA GLY A 129 -19.13 34.29 -21.07
C GLY A 129 -18.33 34.85 -22.25
N MET A 130 -17.08 34.41 -22.43
CA MET A 130 -16.22 34.77 -23.55
C MET A 130 -16.77 34.25 -24.89
N ASN A 131 -17.19 32.98 -24.93
CA ASN A 131 -17.78 32.39 -26.13
C ASN A 131 -19.06 33.12 -26.55
N ASN A 132 -19.90 33.53 -25.59
CA ASN A 132 -21.15 34.25 -25.85
C ASN A 132 -20.94 35.61 -26.54
N ILE A 133 -19.78 36.24 -26.35
CA ILE A 133 -19.43 37.51 -27.00
C ILE A 133 -18.53 37.33 -28.23
N GLY A 134 -18.24 36.08 -28.62
CA GLY A 134 -17.35 35.77 -29.75
C GLY A 134 -15.87 36.08 -29.51
N GLU A 135 -15.42 36.11 -28.25
CA GLU A 135 -14.02 36.36 -27.91
C GLU A 135 -13.14 35.16 -28.32
N ASP A 136 -12.00 35.44 -28.96
CA ASP A 136 -11.05 34.41 -29.38
C ASP A 136 -10.22 33.90 -28.19
N LEU A 137 -10.57 32.71 -27.69
CA LEU A 137 -9.89 32.05 -26.58
C LEU A 137 -8.40 31.76 -26.86
N SER A 138 -7.97 31.69 -28.13
CA SER A 138 -6.57 31.42 -28.47
C SER A 138 -5.64 32.57 -28.10
N GLN A 139 -6.17 33.79 -27.97
CA GLN A 139 -5.42 34.97 -27.55
C GLN A 139 -5.16 35.03 -26.04
N TRP A 140 -5.86 34.20 -25.26
CA TRP A 140 -5.79 34.22 -23.80
C TRP A 140 -4.84 33.15 -23.28
N THR A 141 -3.93 33.57 -22.42
CA THR A 141 -3.07 32.66 -21.64
C THR A 141 -3.71 32.40 -20.28
N VAL A 142 -3.99 31.14 -19.97
CA VAL A 142 -4.47 30.75 -18.63
C VAL A 142 -3.28 30.40 -17.76
N VAL A 143 -3.09 31.13 -16.66
CA VAL A 143 -2.06 30.88 -15.67
C VAL A 143 -2.72 30.21 -14.47
N VAL A 144 -2.40 28.93 -14.26
CA VAL A 144 -2.90 28.13 -13.14
C VAL A 144 -1.91 28.30 -11.98
N ASP A 145 -2.28 29.12 -11.01
CA ASP A 145 -1.49 29.39 -9.82
C ASP A 145 -1.76 28.35 -8.73
N GLU A 146 -0.72 27.96 -7.99
CA GLU A 146 -0.78 26.86 -7.00
C GLU A 146 -1.37 25.56 -7.61
N PHE A 147 -0.86 25.16 -8.78
CA PHE A 147 -1.33 23.99 -9.53
C PHE A 147 -1.39 22.71 -8.68
N GLN A 148 -0.44 22.52 -7.75
CA GLN A 148 -0.41 21.36 -6.87
C GLN A 148 -1.67 21.21 -5.99
N ALA A 149 -2.43 22.29 -5.76
CA ALA A 149 -3.68 22.27 -5.01
C ALA A 149 -4.71 21.29 -5.57
N ILE A 150 -4.67 21.03 -6.89
CA ILE A 150 -5.55 20.08 -7.57
C ILE A 150 -5.47 18.69 -6.92
N PHE A 151 -4.28 18.22 -6.58
CA PHE A 151 -4.08 16.89 -5.98
C PHE A 151 -4.58 16.81 -4.53
N TYR A 152 -4.48 17.91 -3.78
CA TYR A 152 -4.91 17.96 -2.37
C TYR A 152 -6.41 18.16 -2.24
N ASP A 153 -6.97 19.07 -3.03
CA ASP A 153 -8.37 19.46 -2.92
C ASP A 153 -9.31 18.47 -3.58
N CYS A 154 -8.81 17.59 -4.47
CA CYS A 154 -9.65 16.64 -5.21
C CYS A 154 -10.49 15.75 -4.29
N GLN A 155 -10.03 15.42 -3.07
CA GLN A 155 -10.83 14.66 -2.11
C GLN A 155 -12.13 15.36 -1.70
N TYR A 156 -12.16 16.70 -1.75
CA TYR A 156 -13.28 17.54 -1.35
C TYR A 156 -13.98 18.23 -2.53
N LYS A 157 -13.26 18.45 -3.63
CA LYS A 157 -13.69 19.21 -4.81
C LYS A 157 -13.52 18.42 -6.12
N ALA A 158 -13.75 17.10 -6.08
CA ALA A 158 -13.50 16.20 -7.21
C ALA A 158 -14.09 16.68 -8.54
N VAL A 159 -15.34 17.19 -8.52
CA VAL A 159 -16.01 17.72 -9.72
C VAL A 159 -15.32 18.96 -10.24
N THR A 160 -15.02 19.91 -9.36
CA THR A 160 -14.35 21.17 -9.72
C THR A 160 -12.99 20.92 -10.36
N GLU A 161 -12.17 20.07 -9.77
CA GLU A 161 -10.83 19.77 -10.27
C GLU A 161 -10.86 19.02 -11.60
N TYR A 162 -11.81 18.10 -11.77
CA TYR A 162 -12.01 17.39 -13.03
C TYR A 162 -12.50 18.33 -14.15
N GLU A 163 -13.50 19.17 -13.86
CA GLU A 163 -14.01 20.16 -14.82
C GLU A 163 -12.96 21.20 -15.21
N LEU A 164 -12.16 21.67 -14.24
CA LEU A 164 -11.05 22.59 -14.50
C LEU A 164 -10.13 22.02 -15.59
N CYS A 165 -9.70 20.77 -15.45
CA CYS A 165 -8.81 20.13 -16.44
C CYS A 165 -9.44 20.09 -17.84
N ARG A 166 -10.75 19.85 -17.95
CA ARG A 166 -11.47 19.87 -19.24
C ARG A 166 -11.58 21.26 -19.85
N VAL A 167 -11.78 22.28 -19.01
CA VAL A 167 -11.87 23.68 -19.45
C VAL A 167 -10.51 24.17 -19.92
N LEU A 168 -9.42 23.84 -19.21
CA LEU A 168 -8.06 24.22 -19.59
C LEU A 168 -7.68 23.70 -20.98
N GLN A 169 -8.16 22.51 -21.37
CA GLN A 169 -7.94 21.95 -22.72
C GLN A 169 -8.56 22.78 -23.86
N LYS A 170 -9.43 23.74 -23.57
CA LYS A 170 -10.06 24.62 -24.58
C LYS A 170 -9.23 25.86 -24.91
N PHE A 171 -8.21 26.17 -24.12
CA PHE A 171 -7.31 27.30 -24.35
C PHE A 171 -6.06 26.85 -25.11
N SER A 172 -5.48 27.73 -25.94
CA SER A 172 -4.27 27.42 -26.71
C SER A 172 -3.00 27.44 -25.84
N THR A 173 -2.96 28.26 -24.79
CA THR A 173 -1.81 28.38 -23.88
C THR A 173 -2.26 28.26 -22.43
N VAL A 174 -1.74 27.26 -21.72
CA VAL A 174 -1.98 27.03 -20.29
C VAL A 174 -0.64 26.88 -19.60
N VAL A 175 -0.41 27.67 -18.55
CA VAL A 175 0.81 27.67 -17.75
C VAL A 175 0.50 27.16 -16.36
N TYR A 176 1.03 26.00 -16.01
CA TYR A 176 0.92 25.44 -14.67
C TYR A 176 2.10 25.90 -13.81
N LEU A 177 1.84 26.80 -12.87
CA LEU A 177 2.88 27.29 -11.96
C LEU A 177 3.03 26.36 -10.76
N SER A 178 4.24 25.84 -10.54
CA SER A 178 4.58 25.08 -9.33
C SER A 178 5.95 25.49 -8.81
N ALA A 179 6.20 25.28 -7.51
CA ALA A 179 7.52 25.39 -6.92
C ALA A 179 7.96 24.05 -6.31
N THR A 180 7.21 22.98 -6.57
CA THR A 180 7.21 21.81 -5.71
C THR A 180 7.78 20.58 -6.42
N PRO A 181 8.90 20.01 -5.93
CA PRO A 181 9.67 19.01 -6.69
C PRO A 181 9.05 17.60 -6.74
N PHE A 182 8.19 17.22 -5.79
CA PHE A 182 7.65 15.84 -5.74
C PHE A 182 6.58 15.53 -6.80
N LEU A 183 6.03 16.56 -7.48
CA LEU A 183 4.88 16.38 -8.37
C LEU A 183 5.15 15.44 -9.54
N GLU A 184 6.40 15.31 -9.98
CA GLU A 184 6.75 14.62 -11.22
C GLU A 184 6.22 13.18 -11.28
N SER A 185 6.38 12.38 -10.21
CA SER A 185 5.90 11.00 -10.19
C SER A 185 4.39 10.88 -10.30
N TYR A 186 3.65 11.90 -9.85
CA TYR A 186 2.19 11.95 -9.96
C TYR A 186 1.72 12.49 -11.30
N LEU A 187 2.46 13.43 -11.90
CA LEU A 187 2.15 13.95 -13.22
C LEU A 187 2.29 12.86 -14.29
N ASP A 188 3.28 11.97 -14.16
CA ASP A 188 3.43 10.81 -15.04
C ASP A 188 2.28 9.78 -14.92
N MET A 189 1.50 9.82 -13.82
CA MET A 189 0.35 8.93 -13.60
C MET A 189 -0.96 9.43 -14.25
N THR A 190 -1.03 10.70 -14.71
CA THR A 190 -2.23 11.21 -15.40
C THR A 190 -1.98 11.41 -16.88
N GLU A 191 -2.94 11.00 -17.72
CA GLU A 191 -2.86 11.27 -19.15
C GLU A 191 -2.85 12.76 -19.49
N GLN A 192 -3.44 13.57 -18.63
CA GLN A 192 -3.57 15.01 -18.81
C GLN A 192 -2.24 15.75 -18.66
N PHE A 193 -1.33 15.26 -17.79
CA PHE A 193 -0.10 15.97 -17.47
C PHE A 193 1.16 15.28 -17.98
N LYS A 194 1.19 13.94 -18.12
CA LYS A 194 2.40 13.14 -18.41
C LYS A 194 3.24 13.62 -19.60
N ASP A 195 2.59 14.19 -20.62
CA ASP A 195 3.23 14.63 -21.87
C ASP A 195 3.57 16.12 -21.91
N LEU A 196 3.24 16.87 -20.85
CA LEU A 196 3.55 18.30 -20.77
C LEU A 196 5.06 18.54 -20.64
N PRO A 197 5.62 19.52 -21.38
CA PRO A 197 6.99 19.95 -21.15
C PRO A 197 7.11 20.68 -19.81
N VAL A 198 8.21 20.43 -19.12
CA VAL A 198 8.55 21.10 -17.85
C VAL A 198 9.69 22.08 -18.10
N TYR A 199 9.45 23.36 -17.83
CA TYR A 199 10.46 24.41 -17.81
C TYR A 199 10.85 24.68 -16.37
N GLU A 200 12.09 24.38 -16.02
CA GLU A 200 12.61 24.53 -14.66
C GLU A 200 13.56 25.71 -14.57
N LEU A 201 13.28 26.63 -13.66
CA LEU A 201 14.12 27.79 -13.38
C LEU A 201 15.27 27.41 -12.45
N LEU A 202 16.51 27.70 -12.86
CA LEU A 202 17.68 27.62 -11.99
C LEU A 202 18.05 29.02 -11.51
N TRP A 203 17.92 29.21 -10.20
CA TRP A 203 18.28 30.45 -9.52
C TRP A 203 19.75 30.42 -9.08
N PRO A 204 20.44 31.58 -9.03
CA PRO A 204 21.76 31.69 -8.43
C PRO A 204 21.80 31.19 -6.97
N GLU A 205 22.94 30.66 -6.51
CA GLU A 205 23.06 30.06 -5.17
C GLU A 205 22.63 31.00 -4.04
N THR A 206 22.93 32.31 -4.19
CA THR A 206 22.55 33.37 -3.25
C THR A 206 21.05 33.48 -3.02
N MET A 207 20.23 33.08 -4.00
CA MET A 207 18.76 33.12 -3.95
C MET A 207 18.12 31.80 -3.54
N THR A 208 18.91 30.73 -3.40
CA THR A 208 18.43 29.38 -3.10
C THR A 208 18.57 28.99 -1.62
N GLN A 209 18.55 29.97 -0.70
CA GLN A 209 18.62 29.65 0.74
C GLN A 209 17.42 28.80 1.17
N LEU A 210 17.71 27.57 1.57
CA LEU A 210 16.69 26.67 2.13
C LEU A 210 16.23 27.19 3.49
N PRO A 211 14.91 27.16 3.79
CA PRO A 211 14.39 27.56 5.09
C PRO A 211 15.01 26.75 6.23
N ASN A 212 15.26 27.38 7.37
CA ASN A 212 15.78 26.72 8.57
C ASN A 212 14.64 26.22 9.43
N VAL A 213 14.56 24.90 9.64
CA VAL A 213 13.49 24.28 10.41
C VAL A 213 14.07 23.52 11.59
N GLU A 214 13.66 23.94 12.78
CA GLU A 214 13.89 23.21 14.02
C GLU A 214 12.83 22.13 14.16
N VAL A 215 13.24 20.87 14.23
CA VAL A 215 12.34 19.71 14.23
C VAL A 215 12.37 19.02 15.58
N ILE A 216 11.21 18.98 16.23
CA ILE A 216 11.02 18.46 17.57
C ILE A 216 10.03 17.29 17.51
N LYS A 217 10.51 16.09 17.84
CA LYS A 217 9.63 14.94 18.04
C LYS A 217 9.00 15.02 19.42
N SER A 218 7.68 15.03 19.50
CA SER A 218 6.97 15.15 20.78
C SER A 218 5.84 14.13 20.89
N LYS A 219 5.69 13.56 22.10
CA LYS A 219 4.50 12.79 22.50
C LYS A 219 3.45 13.64 23.21
N LYS A 220 3.79 14.89 23.57
CA LYS A 220 2.89 15.82 24.24
C LYS A 220 1.74 16.20 23.32
N SER A 221 0.60 16.54 23.90
CA SER A 221 -0.52 17.04 23.13
C SER A 221 -0.20 18.41 22.53
N VAL A 222 -0.84 18.75 21.40
CA VAL A 222 -0.69 20.07 20.77
C VAL A 222 -1.11 21.18 21.72
N LEU A 223 -2.13 20.90 22.53
CA LEU A 223 -2.58 21.77 23.62
C LEU A 223 -1.45 22.10 24.60
N GLU A 224 -0.75 21.09 25.13
CA GLU A 224 0.36 21.28 26.08
C GLU A 224 1.52 22.08 25.48
N LEU A 225 1.91 21.75 24.25
CA LEU A 225 2.99 22.44 23.54
C LEU A 225 2.63 23.92 23.31
N CYS A 226 1.43 24.20 22.81
CA CYS A 226 0.96 25.56 22.59
C CYS A 226 0.83 26.33 23.90
N SER A 227 0.31 25.72 24.96
CA SER A 227 0.24 26.32 26.29
C SER A 227 1.62 26.75 26.81
N SER A 228 2.64 25.92 26.59
CA SER A 228 4.02 26.27 26.97
C SER A 228 4.54 27.47 26.17
N LEU A 229 4.27 27.51 24.86
CA LEU A 229 4.69 28.61 23.98
C LEU A 229 3.96 29.92 24.33
N ILE A 230 2.64 29.88 24.51
CA ILE A 230 1.83 31.04 24.90
C ILE A 230 2.37 31.68 26.19
N LYS A 231 2.70 30.88 27.20
CA LYS A 231 3.32 31.38 28.44
C LYS A 231 4.67 32.05 28.20
N LYS A 232 5.50 31.48 27.32
CA LYS A 232 6.79 32.08 26.94
C LYS A 232 6.60 33.45 26.28
N TYR A 233 5.70 33.57 25.30
CA TYR A 233 5.42 34.86 24.63
C TYR A 233 4.81 35.90 25.57
N ARG A 234 3.83 35.54 26.41
CA ARG A 234 3.25 36.45 27.41
C ARG A 234 4.26 36.95 28.45
N SER A 235 5.35 36.20 28.70
CA SER A 235 6.45 36.63 29.58
C SER A 235 7.57 37.39 28.85
N GLY A 236 7.39 37.71 27.58
CA GLY A 236 8.40 38.39 26.76
C GLY A 236 9.61 37.52 26.46
N ASN A 237 9.45 36.19 26.41
CA ASN A 237 10.50 35.21 26.12
C ASN A 237 10.15 34.39 24.86
N GLY A 238 9.79 35.09 23.78
CA GLY A 238 9.52 34.46 22.48
C GLY A 238 10.77 33.81 21.87
N LYS A 239 10.66 33.27 20.65
CA LYS A 239 11.82 32.69 19.96
C LYS A 239 12.87 33.79 19.72
N SER A 240 14.14 33.49 20.00
CA SER A 240 15.25 34.41 19.72
C SER A 240 16.08 33.95 18.52
N THR A 241 16.68 34.91 17.82
CA THR A 241 17.66 34.67 16.74
C THR A 241 18.71 35.77 16.75
N VAL A 242 19.86 35.54 16.10
CA VAL A 242 20.93 36.53 15.95
C VAL A 242 21.13 36.80 14.45
N VAL A 243 20.95 38.06 14.04
CA VAL A 243 21.16 38.51 12.65
C VAL A 243 22.22 39.60 12.69
N ASN A 244 23.31 39.42 11.94
CA ASN A 244 24.45 40.36 11.88
C ASN A 244 25.01 40.77 13.26
N GLY A 245 25.00 39.84 14.23
CA GLY A 245 25.49 40.07 15.60
C GLY A 245 24.49 40.75 16.55
N GLN A 246 23.31 41.14 16.07
CA GLN A 246 22.24 41.70 16.89
C GLN A 246 21.21 40.60 17.25
N SER A 247 20.81 40.55 18.53
CA SER A 247 19.81 39.61 19.02
C SER A 247 18.41 40.16 18.79
N PHE A 248 17.54 39.36 18.19
CA PHE A 248 16.11 39.64 17.97
C PHE A 248 15.26 38.63 18.75
N MET A 249 14.08 39.06 19.17
CA MET A 249 13.12 38.22 19.89
C MET A 249 11.73 38.39 19.30
N ALA A 250 11.09 37.27 19.01
CA ALA A 250 9.76 37.20 18.43
C ALA A 250 8.73 37.71 19.43
N GLU A 251 7.97 38.72 19.04
CA GLU A 251 6.84 39.26 19.81
C GLU A 251 5.52 38.61 19.39
N GLU A 252 5.47 38.03 18.19
CA GLU A 252 4.28 37.43 17.60
C GLU A 252 4.52 35.96 17.24
N ALA A 253 3.50 35.11 17.44
CA ALA A 253 3.56 33.68 17.12
C ALA A 253 2.44 33.28 16.15
N VAL A 254 2.81 32.60 15.07
CA VAL A 254 1.87 32.01 14.11
C VAL A 254 1.85 30.50 14.29
N PHE A 255 0.73 29.98 14.80
CA PHE A 255 0.50 28.56 15.04
C PHE A 255 -0.28 27.93 13.89
N TYR A 256 0.37 27.02 13.15
CA TYR A 256 -0.25 26.24 12.08
C TYR A 256 -0.82 24.94 12.67
N ILE A 257 -2.13 24.94 12.93
CA ILE A 257 -2.89 23.86 13.57
C ILE A 257 -4.11 23.55 12.72
N ASN A 258 -4.12 22.42 12.00
CA ASN A 258 -5.23 22.06 11.12
C ASN A 258 -6.42 21.41 11.87
N SER A 259 -6.88 22.06 12.94
CA SER A 259 -8.03 21.64 13.74
C SER A 259 -8.63 22.81 14.53
N VAL A 260 -9.79 23.31 14.10
CA VAL A 260 -10.55 24.33 14.85
C VAL A 260 -10.95 23.82 16.24
N SER A 261 -11.16 22.51 16.38
CA SER A 261 -11.45 21.88 17.67
C SER A 261 -10.27 21.94 18.64
N GLU A 262 -9.02 21.83 18.16
CA GLU A 262 -7.84 21.99 19.01
C GLU A 262 -7.57 23.48 19.31
N ILE A 263 -7.74 24.36 18.32
CA ILE A 263 -7.64 25.82 18.52
C ILE A 263 -8.60 26.28 19.63
N LYS A 264 -9.86 25.81 19.59
CA LYS A 264 -10.84 26.07 20.65
C LYS A 264 -10.31 25.68 22.04
N LYS A 265 -9.80 24.46 22.20
CA LYS A 265 -9.25 23.97 23.47
C LYS A 265 -8.07 24.80 23.95
N ILE A 266 -7.20 25.25 23.04
CA ILE A 266 -6.04 26.08 23.36
C ILE A 266 -6.47 27.44 23.88
N ILE A 267 -7.45 28.08 23.23
CA ILE A 267 -8.01 29.36 23.65
C ILE A 267 -8.61 29.24 25.05
N GLU A 268 -9.48 28.24 25.26
CA GLU A 268 -10.14 28.01 26.56
C GLU A 268 -9.14 27.69 27.68
N LYS A 269 -8.10 26.88 27.40
CA LYS A 269 -7.15 26.45 28.43
C LYS A 269 -6.18 27.54 28.87
N ASN A 270 -5.90 28.51 27.99
CA ASN A 270 -4.91 29.56 28.22
C ASN A 270 -5.55 30.93 28.44
N ASP A 271 -6.89 31.01 28.53
CA ASP A 271 -7.65 32.25 28.70
C ASP A 271 -7.19 33.32 27.71
N LEU A 272 -7.10 32.95 26.42
CA LEU A 272 -6.76 33.89 25.36
C LEU A 272 -7.95 34.78 25.04
N THR A 273 -7.72 36.08 24.78
CA THR A 273 -8.79 37.01 24.40
C THR A 273 -8.82 37.29 22.89
N PRO A 274 -9.95 37.77 22.33
CA PRO A 274 -10.02 38.20 20.94
C PRO A 274 -9.07 39.35 20.57
N GLU A 275 -8.61 40.16 21.54
CA GLU A 275 -7.68 41.28 21.31
C GLU A 275 -6.24 40.82 21.07
N GLU A 276 -5.83 39.69 21.67
CA GLU A 276 -4.50 39.10 21.46
C GLU A 276 -4.51 37.92 20.47
N THR A 277 -5.69 37.52 19.96
CA THR A 277 -5.86 36.31 19.14
C THR A 277 -6.49 36.57 17.78
N THR A 278 -5.84 36.06 16.72
CA THR A 278 -6.36 36.03 15.35
C THR A 278 -6.66 34.58 14.95
N ILE A 279 -7.87 34.28 14.46
CA ILE A 279 -8.23 32.93 13.99
C ILE A 279 -8.51 32.94 12.49
N ILE A 280 -7.69 32.22 11.72
CA ILE A 280 -7.83 32.13 10.26
C ILE A 280 -8.17 30.68 9.87
N CYS A 281 -9.42 30.47 9.44
CA CYS A 281 -9.89 29.16 8.98
C CYS A 281 -10.97 29.27 7.88
N SER A 282 -11.33 28.15 7.25
CA SER A 282 -12.40 28.17 6.23
C SER A 282 -13.78 28.44 6.85
N ALA A 283 -14.60 29.27 6.21
CA ALA A 283 -15.99 29.58 6.59
C ALA A 283 -16.98 28.43 6.28
N LYS A 284 -16.65 27.20 6.68
CA LYS A 284 -17.55 26.04 6.65
C LYS A 284 -18.52 26.13 7.83
N ALA A 285 -19.77 25.70 7.64
CA ALA A 285 -20.81 25.73 8.68
C ALA A 285 -20.36 25.06 9.99
N GLU A 286 -19.60 23.96 9.91
CA GLU A 286 -19.06 23.26 11.08
C GLU A 286 -18.05 24.12 11.86
N ASN A 287 -17.16 24.85 11.16
CA ASN A 287 -16.17 25.72 11.80
C ASN A 287 -16.84 26.94 12.44
N LEU A 288 -17.81 27.56 11.75
CA LEU A 288 -18.59 28.67 12.29
C LEU A 288 -19.31 28.24 13.58
N LYS A 289 -19.97 27.07 13.57
CA LYS A 289 -20.61 26.52 14.76
C LYS A 289 -19.62 26.31 15.91
N LYS A 290 -18.39 25.86 15.65
CA LYS A 290 -17.36 25.68 16.68
C LYS A 290 -16.94 27.02 17.32
N LEU A 291 -16.79 28.08 16.50
CA LEU A 291 -16.46 29.42 16.98
C LEU A 291 -17.62 30.10 17.71
N ASP A 292 -18.86 29.85 17.29
CA ASP A 292 -20.06 30.32 18.01
C ASP A 292 -20.16 29.67 19.40
N ILE A 293 -19.86 28.36 19.49
CA ILE A 293 -19.82 27.66 20.77
C ILE A 293 -18.68 28.22 21.63
N LEU A 294 -17.47 28.40 21.08
CA LEU A 294 -16.36 29.04 21.80
C LEU A 294 -16.75 30.43 22.33
N SER A 295 -17.45 31.23 21.54
CA SER A 295 -17.91 32.55 21.95
C SER A 295 -18.92 32.51 23.09
N LYS A 296 -19.81 31.50 23.09
CA LYS A 296 -20.77 31.28 24.18
C LYS A 296 -20.08 30.79 25.46
N ASP A 297 -19.15 29.85 25.32
CA ASP A 297 -18.45 29.23 26.44
C ASP A 297 -17.51 30.23 27.15
N THR A 298 -16.91 31.17 26.40
CA THR A 298 -15.99 32.19 26.93
C THR A 298 -16.68 33.52 27.27
N GLY A 299 -17.87 33.76 26.74
CA GLY A 299 -18.53 35.08 26.81
C GLY A 299 -17.88 36.16 25.93
N MET A 300 -16.92 35.80 25.09
CA MET A 300 -16.17 36.73 24.22
C MET A 300 -16.47 36.48 22.74
N ALA A 301 -16.38 37.50 21.89
CA ALA A 301 -16.76 37.38 20.48
C ALA A 301 -15.63 36.84 19.58
N PHE A 302 -15.47 35.52 19.51
CA PHE A 302 -14.53 34.87 18.59
C PHE A 302 -15.14 34.69 17.20
N ARG A 303 -14.42 35.13 16.16
CA ARG A 303 -14.86 35.06 14.76
C ARG A 303 -13.71 34.59 13.88
N ILE A 304 -14.01 34.32 12.62
CA ILE A 304 -12.96 34.16 11.60
C ILE A 304 -12.44 35.56 11.29
N ASP A 305 -11.17 35.79 11.56
CA ASP A 305 -10.47 37.05 11.29
C ASP A 305 -9.91 37.07 9.85
N GLU A 306 -9.60 38.27 9.38
CA GLU A 306 -8.84 38.48 8.15
C GLU A 306 -7.34 38.52 8.46
N ILE A 307 -6.52 38.18 7.46
CA ILE A 307 -5.06 38.33 7.58
C ILE A 307 -4.75 39.84 7.52
N PRO A 308 -4.00 40.39 8.49
CA PRO A 308 -3.63 41.80 8.47
C PRO A 308 -2.87 42.16 7.20
N GLY A 309 -3.24 43.29 6.60
CA GLY A 309 -2.57 43.87 5.44
C GLY A 309 -1.20 44.46 5.79
N ARG A 310 -0.45 44.87 4.77
CA ARG A 310 0.85 45.53 4.96
C ARG A 310 0.67 46.83 5.75
N GLY A 311 1.33 46.92 6.91
CA GLY A 311 1.26 48.08 7.80
C GLY A 311 0.10 48.04 8.81
N GLU A 312 -0.74 47.01 8.78
CA GLU A 312 -1.74 46.78 9.83
C GLU A 312 -1.12 46.11 11.06
N VAL A 313 -1.71 46.34 12.24
CA VAL A 313 -1.21 45.78 13.49
C VAL A 313 -1.55 44.29 13.56
N HIS A 314 -0.54 43.47 13.84
CA HIS A 314 -0.71 42.05 14.08
C HIS A 314 -0.97 41.78 15.57
N LYS A 315 -1.88 40.84 15.86
CA LYS A 315 -2.10 40.36 17.23
C LYS A 315 -1.01 39.35 17.61
N MET A 316 -0.73 39.24 18.91
CA MET A 316 0.34 38.39 19.46
C MET A 316 0.23 36.92 19.02
N PHE A 317 -0.98 36.36 18.98
CA PHE A 317 -1.21 34.96 18.62
C PHE A 317 -2.08 34.83 17.38
N THR A 318 -1.57 34.14 16.36
CA THR A 318 -2.33 33.84 15.15
C THR A 318 -2.47 32.33 14.97
N PHE A 319 -3.70 31.83 14.90
CA PHE A 319 -4.00 30.41 14.68
C PHE A 319 -4.50 30.17 13.25
N CYS A 320 -3.82 29.29 12.52
CA CYS A 320 -4.06 29.05 11.10
C CYS A 320 -4.37 27.56 10.83
N THR A 321 -5.46 27.29 10.10
CA THR A 321 -5.74 25.94 9.54
C THR A 321 -5.19 25.79 8.11
N ALA A 322 -5.34 24.61 7.49
CA ALA A 322 -4.81 24.32 6.16
C ALA A 322 -5.29 25.27 5.03
N THR A 323 -6.35 26.05 5.25
CA THR A 323 -6.78 27.11 4.34
C THR A 323 -5.68 28.14 4.06
N VAL A 324 -4.76 28.31 5.01
CA VAL A 324 -3.67 29.30 5.00
C VAL A 324 -2.38 28.71 4.40
N TYR A 325 -2.21 27.38 4.42
CA TYR A 325 -0.97 26.71 4.00
C TYR A 325 -0.68 26.99 2.52
N VAL A 326 -1.75 27.02 1.73
CA VAL A 326 -1.74 27.36 0.31
C VAL A 326 -2.60 28.61 0.15
N GLY A 327 -2.02 29.80 0.36
CA GLY A 327 -2.63 31.02 -0.15
C GLY A 327 -2.89 32.20 0.79
N ALA A 328 -2.01 32.43 1.75
CA ALA A 328 -1.98 33.61 2.60
C ALA A 328 -0.60 34.26 2.58
N ASP A 329 -0.51 35.59 2.64
CA ASP A 329 0.75 36.31 2.82
C ASP A 329 0.68 37.07 4.14
N PHE A 330 1.68 36.88 4.99
CA PHE A 330 1.80 37.57 6.28
C PHE A 330 2.82 38.71 6.16
N TYR A 331 2.42 39.89 6.62
CA TYR A 331 3.22 41.11 6.58
C TYR A 331 3.63 41.56 7.99
N SER A 332 4.01 40.61 8.85
CA SER A 332 4.54 40.91 10.17
C SER A 332 6.05 41.15 10.11
N THR A 333 6.52 42.13 10.88
CA THR A 333 7.95 42.44 11.06
C THR A 333 8.62 41.59 12.16
N ASN A 334 7.86 40.83 12.96
CA ASN A 334 8.40 40.13 14.14
C ASN A 334 7.71 38.79 14.49
N ALA A 335 7.01 38.18 13.53
CA ALA A 335 6.34 36.90 13.74
C ALA A 335 7.23 35.68 13.49
N TYR A 336 7.17 34.70 14.40
CA TYR A 336 7.79 33.37 14.25
C TYR A 336 6.74 32.27 14.05
N SER A 337 7.07 31.27 13.22
CA SER A 337 6.15 30.22 12.78
C SER A 337 6.34 28.90 13.54
N TYR A 338 5.24 28.36 14.07
CA TYR A 338 5.18 27.05 14.73
C TYR A 338 4.20 26.12 14.02
N ILE A 339 4.64 24.92 13.68
CA ILE A 339 3.87 23.97 12.88
C ILE A 339 3.66 22.68 13.67
N PHE A 340 2.41 22.20 13.73
CA PHE A 340 2.05 21.01 14.50
C PHE A 340 1.52 19.91 13.59
N ALA A 341 2.28 18.83 13.48
CA ALA A 341 1.95 17.67 12.67
C ALA A 341 1.71 16.44 13.55
N ASN A 342 0.47 15.98 13.62
CA ASN A 342 0.13 14.75 14.34
C ASN A 342 -0.55 13.74 13.40
N PRO A 343 0.19 12.75 12.86
CA PRO A 343 -0.37 11.77 11.91
C PRO A 343 -1.40 10.80 12.54
N GLN A 344 -1.55 10.81 13.86
CA GLN A 344 -2.56 10.04 14.57
C GLN A 344 -3.95 10.69 14.50
N VAL A 345 -4.00 12.00 14.23
CA VAL A 345 -5.23 12.76 14.00
C VAL A 345 -5.30 13.10 12.51
N SER A 346 -6.29 12.54 11.81
CA SER A 346 -6.35 12.62 10.33
C SER A 346 -6.27 14.05 9.79
N CYS A 347 -6.93 15.01 10.44
CA CYS A 347 -6.88 16.40 10.00
C CYS A 347 -5.55 17.10 10.30
N MET A 348 -4.75 16.62 11.25
CA MET A 348 -3.47 17.25 11.64
C MET A 348 -2.24 16.64 10.96
N THR A 349 -2.46 15.78 9.96
CA THR A 349 -1.36 15.27 9.14
C THR A 349 -0.95 16.37 8.16
N VAL A 350 0.29 16.84 8.27
CA VAL A 350 0.86 17.87 7.39
C VAL A 350 1.77 17.18 6.38
N ASP A 351 1.67 17.52 5.10
CA ASP A 351 2.61 17.02 4.10
C ASP A 351 3.93 17.80 4.19
N VAL A 352 4.82 17.35 5.07
CA VAL A 352 6.08 18.05 5.39
C VAL A 352 7.02 18.22 4.19
N SER A 353 6.83 17.44 3.13
CA SER A 353 7.62 17.59 1.91
C SER A 353 7.16 18.75 1.01
N VAL A 354 6.04 19.40 1.36
CA VAL A 354 5.37 20.41 0.52
C VAL A 354 4.89 21.59 1.32
N ASP A 355 4.06 21.32 2.32
CA ASP A 355 3.37 22.35 3.11
C ASP A 355 4.38 23.20 3.87
N LEU A 356 5.50 22.61 4.31
CA LEU A 356 6.48 23.29 5.14
C LEU A 356 7.16 24.46 4.41
N GLN A 357 7.66 24.23 3.19
CA GLN A 357 8.26 25.28 2.38
C GLN A 357 7.23 26.35 2.01
N GLN A 358 5.99 25.92 1.73
CA GLN A 358 4.88 26.82 1.43
C GLN A 358 4.49 27.69 2.61
N ILE A 359 4.44 27.13 3.83
CA ILE A 359 4.13 27.83 5.08
C ILE A 359 5.21 28.86 5.39
N ILE A 360 6.49 28.46 5.38
CA ILE A 360 7.59 29.36 5.78
C ILE A 360 7.72 30.51 4.79
N GLY A 361 7.58 30.23 3.49
CA GLY A 361 7.65 31.27 2.45
C GLY A 361 6.51 32.30 2.46
N ARG A 362 5.58 32.28 3.44
CA ARG A 362 4.49 33.25 3.55
C ARG A 362 4.79 34.46 4.41
N GLN A 363 5.86 34.44 5.21
CA GLN A 363 6.36 35.65 5.86
C GLN A 363 7.13 36.46 4.80
N ARG A 364 6.53 37.56 4.33
CA ARG A 364 7.02 38.28 3.13
C ARG A 364 8.00 39.41 3.43
N LEU A 365 7.90 40.03 4.60
CA LEU A 365 8.69 41.20 4.93
C LEU A 365 10.15 40.83 5.15
N GLU A 366 11.05 41.55 4.49
CA GLU A 366 12.48 41.36 4.62
C GLU A 366 12.99 41.78 6.00
N GLU A 367 12.30 42.75 6.59
CA GLU A 367 12.56 43.29 7.91
C GLU A 367 12.29 42.26 9.02
N ASN A 368 11.54 41.18 8.72
CA ASN A 368 11.29 40.12 9.69
C ASN A 368 12.50 39.17 9.79
N PRO A 369 13.23 39.16 10.93
CA PRO A 369 14.43 38.34 11.10
C PRO A 369 14.12 36.83 11.12
N PHE A 370 12.84 36.45 11.22
CA PHE A 370 12.37 35.08 11.29
C PHE A 370 11.74 34.56 9.99
N ARG A 371 11.66 35.37 8.91
CA ARG A 371 10.91 35.06 7.67
C ARG A 371 11.19 33.70 7.04
N ASN A 372 12.42 33.18 7.19
CA ASN A 372 12.86 31.90 6.63
C ASN A 372 13.10 30.83 7.70
N SER A 373 12.42 30.93 8.84
CA SER A 373 12.59 30.02 9.98
C SER A 373 11.26 29.55 10.58
N ALA A 374 11.24 28.31 11.06
CA ALA A 374 10.10 27.75 11.78
C ALA A 374 10.49 26.60 12.71
N THR A 375 9.61 26.29 13.67
CA THR A 375 9.70 25.07 14.48
C THR A 375 8.58 24.10 14.11
N LEU A 376 8.94 22.87 13.74
CA LEU A 376 8.01 21.77 13.44
C LEU A 376 7.97 20.80 14.62
N TYR A 377 6.81 20.72 15.27
CA TYR A 377 6.48 19.64 16.21
C TYR A 377 5.82 18.50 15.45
N PHE A 378 6.36 17.28 15.58
CA PHE A 378 5.78 16.11 14.94
C PHE A 378 5.72 14.89 15.85
N ASN A 379 4.83 13.95 15.50
CA ASN A 379 4.79 12.61 16.07
C ASN A 379 4.84 11.56 14.93
N THR A 380 5.13 10.30 15.27
CA THR A 380 5.14 9.17 14.35
C THR A 380 3.90 8.30 14.55
N LYS A 381 3.57 7.53 13.53
CA LYS A 381 2.48 6.55 13.56
C LYS A 381 2.95 5.26 12.90
N ALA A 382 2.67 4.11 13.52
CA ALA A 382 2.99 2.82 12.91
C ALA A 382 2.23 2.67 11.58
N ALA A 383 2.93 2.18 10.55
CA ALA A 383 2.31 1.89 9.27
C ALA A 383 1.17 0.88 9.46
N LYS A 384 0.00 1.22 8.95
CA LYS A 384 -1.21 0.38 9.02
C LYS A 384 -1.31 -0.56 7.82
N ALA A 385 -0.74 -0.17 6.70
CA ALA A 385 -0.82 -0.88 5.43
C ALA A 385 0.54 -0.90 4.74
N THR A 386 0.89 -2.02 4.13
CA THR A 386 2.07 -2.14 3.27
C THR A 386 1.81 -1.50 1.91
N LYS A 387 2.88 -1.33 1.11
CA LYS A 387 2.73 -0.87 -0.28
C LYS A 387 1.84 -1.83 -1.10
N GLU A 388 1.95 -3.14 -0.85
CA GLU A 388 1.13 -4.15 -1.51
C GLU A 388 -0.35 -4.02 -1.14
N ASP A 389 -0.65 -3.74 0.14
CA ASP A 389 -2.02 -3.48 0.59
C ASP A 389 -2.61 -2.24 -0.09
N LEU A 390 -1.81 -1.17 -0.27
CA LEU A 390 -2.23 0.02 -1.02
C LEU A 390 -2.55 -0.33 -2.48
N GLU A 391 -1.64 -1.01 -3.19
CA GLU A 391 -1.85 -1.34 -4.60
C GLU A 391 -3.08 -2.25 -4.79
N ASN A 392 -3.29 -3.21 -3.89
CA ASN A 392 -4.48 -4.06 -3.89
C ASN A 392 -5.76 -3.24 -3.64
N SER A 393 -5.73 -2.31 -2.67
CA SER A 393 -6.86 -1.43 -2.37
C SER A 393 -7.20 -0.50 -3.53
N VAL A 394 -6.20 0.13 -4.16
CA VAL A 394 -6.38 1.00 -5.34
C VAL A 394 -6.94 0.19 -6.51
N LYS A 395 -6.43 -1.02 -6.76
CA LYS A 395 -6.94 -1.90 -7.80
C LYS A 395 -8.41 -2.28 -7.56
N GLU A 396 -8.75 -2.73 -6.35
CA GLU A 396 -10.13 -3.10 -6.00
C GLU A 396 -11.09 -1.91 -6.15
N LYS A 397 -10.68 -0.72 -5.68
CA LYS A 397 -11.45 0.52 -5.82
C LYS A 397 -11.60 0.95 -7.29
N GLY A 398 -10.56 0.76 -8.10
CA GLY A 398 -10.59 0.96 -9.55
C GLY A 398 -11.60 0.03 -10.24
N GLU A 399 -11.58 -1.26 -9.94
CA GLU A 399 -12.55 -2.23 -10.48
C GLU A 399 -13.99 -1.91 -10.05
N LYS A 400 -14.22 -1.55 -8.78
CA LYS A 400 -15.53 -1.08 -8.30
C LYS A 400 -16.01 0.17 -9.03
N THR A 401 -15.10 1.10 -9.34
CA THR A 401 -15.40 2.32 -10.09
C THR A 401 -15.86 2.01 -11.50
N LEU A 402 -15.14 1.15 -12.23
CA LEU A 402 -15.52 0.74 -13.58
C LEU A 402 -16.89 0.05 -13.60
N ARG A 403 -17.11 -0.90 -12.70
CA ARG A 403 -18.43 -1.58 -12.56
C ARG A 403 -19.55 -0.59 -12.28
N ARG A 404 -19.33 0.42 -11.42
CA ARG A 404 -20.32 1.47 -11.14
C ARG A 404 -20.65 2.30 -12.38
N ILE A 405 -19.66 2.67 -13.18
CA ILE A 405 -19.85 3.41 -14.44
C ILE A 405 -20.60 2.56 -15.47
N GLU A 406 -20.19 1.31 -15.66
CA GLU A 406 -20.87 0.36 -16.55
C GLU A 406 -22.33 0.14 -16.16
N ASN A 407 -22.60 -0.07 -14.86
CA ASN A 407 -23.95 -0.22 -14.34
C ASN A 407 -24.82 1.02 -14.60
N TYR A 408 -24.28 2.23 -14.38
CA TYR A 408 -24.97 3.48 -14.68
C TYR A 408 -25.30 3.61 -16.18
N ASN A 409 -24.38 3.21 -17.05
CA ASN A 409 -24.57 3.29 -18.50
C ASN A 409 -25.56 2.24 -19.02
N ALA A 410 -25.65 1.07 -18.37
CA ALA A 410 -26.49 -0.05 -18.80
C ALA A 410 -27.96 0.06 -18.36
N VAL A 411 -28.26 0.80 -17.28
CA VAL A 411 -29.64 0.91 -16.77
C VAL A 411 -30.49 1.94 -17.53
N PRO A 412 -31.78 1.64 -17.81
CA PRO A 412 -32.69 2.62 -18.41
C PRO A 412 -33.14 3.71 -17.42
N ASN A 413 -33.26 3.40 -16.13
CA ASN A 413 -33.63 4.36 -15.08
C ASN A 413 -32.37 5.00 -14.45
N LYS A 414 -31.80 5.98 -15.18
CA LYS A 414 -30.56 6.66 -14.78
C LYS A 414 -30.74 7.61 -13.60
N ASP A 415 -31.93 8.18 -13.42
CA ASP A 415 -32.18 9.22 -12.40
C ASP A 415 -32.12 8.67 -10.97
N ASP A 416 -32.69 7.48 -10.72
CA ASP A 416 -32.63 6.86 -9.39
C ASP A 416 -31.21 6.41 -9.02
N GLN A 417 -30.45 5.86 -9.98
CA GLN A 417 -29.04 5.52 -9.80
C GLN A 417 -28.20 6.77 -9.52
N LEU A 418 -28.49 7.88 -10.20
CA LEU A 418 -27.82 9.15 -9.96
C LEU A 418 -28.04 9.64 -8.53
N ARG A 419 -29.29 9.64 -8.05
CA ARG A 419 -29.63 10.05 -6.68
C ARG A 419 -28.89 9.23 -5.63
N LEU A 420 -28.82 7.91 -5.83
CA LEU A 420 -28.08 7.03 -4.91
C LEU A 420 -26.58 7.35 -4.90
N MET A 421 -25.98 7.62 -6.06
CA MET A 421 -24.59 8.03 -6.16
C MET A 421 -24.31 9.40 -5.53
N GLU A 422 -25.18 10.39 -5.78
CA GLU A 422 -25.09 11.72 -5.16
C GLU A 422 -25.19 11.64 -3.64
N ASP A 423 -26.11 10.82 -3.12
CA ASP A 423 -26.27 10.58 -1.69
C ASP A 423 -25.05 9.87 -1.07
N ASP A 424 -24.45 8.90 -1.76
CA ASP A 424 -23.24 8.21 -1.34
C ASP A 424 -22.05 9.18 -1.29
N ILE A 425 -21.83 9.96 -2.35
CA ILE A 425 -20.77 10.99 -2.39
C ILE A 425 -20.98 12.04 -1.30
N ARG A 426 -22.22 12.48 -1.07
CA ARG A 426 -22.53 13.48 -0.03
C ARG A 426 -22.26 12.95 1.38
N LYS A 427 -22.57 11.67 1.66
CA LYS A 427 -22.40 11.06 2.98
C LYS A 427 -20.98 10.57 3.24
N ASN A 428 -20.39 9.90 2.25
CA ASN A 428 -19.16 9.13 2.40
C ASN A 428 -17.97 9.72 1.64
N GLY A 429 -18.18 10.72 0.78
CA GLY A 429 -17.15 11.23 -0.14
C GLY A 429 -16.78 10.19 -1.19
N HIS A 430 -15.51 10.21 -1.62
CA HIS A 430 -14.98 9.28 -2.62
C HIS A 430 -14.21 8.11 -1.99
N LYS A 431 -14.66 7.58 -0.85
CA LYS A 431 -13.94 6.51 -0.12
C LYS A 431 -13.95 5.17 -0.85
N GLU A 432 -15.08 4.81 -1.47
CA GLU A 432 -15.30 3.48 -2.06
C GLU A 432 -15.14 3.43 -3.59
N HIS A 433 -14.99 4.59 -4.25
CA HIS A 433 -14.88 4.69 -5.71
C HIS A 433 -14.22 6.00 -6.16
N TYR A 434 -13.78 6.04 -7.41
CA TYR A 434 -13.21 7.20 -8.09
C TYR A 434 -14.18 7.90 -9.06
N CYS A 435 -15.48 7.61 -8.94
CA CYS A 435 -16.51 8.25 -9.78
C CYS A 435 -16.70 9.74 -9.46
N CYS A 436 -16.93 10.53 -10.51
CA CYS A 436 -17.33 11.93 -10.48
C CYS A 436 -18.57 12.11 -11.36
N ILE A 437 -19.52 12.94 -10.92
CA ILE A 437 -20.74 13.26 -11.66
C ILE A 437 -20.55 14.62 -12.35
N ILE A 438 -20.66 14.65 -13.67
CA ILE A 438 -20.46 15.85 -14.48
C ILE A 438 -21.68 16.14 -15.35
N LYS A 439 -21.84 17.39 -15.79
CA LYS A 439 -22.87 17.79 -16.75
C LYS A 439 -22.24 18.37 -18.01
N ASP A 440 -22.69 17.90 -19.17
CA ASP A 440 -22.27 18.44 -20.46
C ASP A 440 -22.94 19.79 -20.79
N ALA A 441 -22.73 20.29 -22.01
CA ALA A 441 -23.29 21.57 -22.45
C ALA A 441 -24.82 21.51 -22.64
N ASP A 442 -25.35 20.34 -22.96
CA ASP A 442 -26.78 20.07 -23.15
C ASP A 442 -27.48 19.69 -21.82
N ASN A 443 -26.77 19.83 -20.71
CA ASN A 443 -27.22 19.50 -19.36
C ASN A 443 -27.47 17.99 -19.12
N ASN A 444 -26.95 17.12 -20.00
CA ASN A 444 -26.97 15.68 -19.75
C ASN A 444 -25.93 15.32 -18.69
N VAL A 445 -26.31 14.38 -17.82
CA VAL A 445 -25.46 13.94 -16.72
C VAL A 445 -24.63 12.72 -17.14
N HIS A 446 -23.34 12.76 -16.83
CA HIS A 446 -22.41 11.66 -17.08
C HIS A 446 -21.66 11.29 -15.79
N VAL A 447 -21.41 10.00 -15.62
CA VAL A 447 -20.58 9.48 -14.53
C VAL A 447 -19.24 9.03 -15.11
N VAL A 448 -18.16 9.63 -14.64
CA VAL A 448 -16.80 9.44 -15.17
C VAL A 448 -15.81 9.06 -14.08
N LYS A 449 -14.71 8.39 -14.44
CA LYS A 449 -13.58 8.17 -13.53
C LYS A 449 -12.77 9.46 -13.40
N ASN A 450 -12.41 9.83 -12.19
CA ASN A 450 -11.47 10.92 -11.92
C ASN A 450 -10.14 10.34 -11.39
N ASP A 451 -9.12 10.27 -12.25
CA ASP A 451 -7.81 9.70 -11.90
C ASP A 451 -7.04 10.53 -10.85
N ILE A 452 -7.39 11.80 -10.66
CA ILE A 452 -6.78 12.66 -9.64
C ILE A 452 -7.15 12.17 -8.23
N LEU A 453 -8.33 11.55 -8.06
CA LEU A 453 -8.72 10.94 -6.78
C LEU A 453 -7.83 9.75 -6.42
N GLU A 454 -7.40 8.97 -7.42
CA GLU A 454 -6.49 7.84 -7.22
C GLU A 454 -5.12 8.34 -6.73
N ILE A 455 -4.61 9.40 -7.35
CA ILE A 455 -3.36 10.06 -6.93
C ILE A 455 -3.48 10.63 -5.52
N ALA A 456 -4.60 11.27 -5.19
CA ALA A 456 -4.84 11.82 -3.86
C ALA A 456 -4.82 10.73 -2.77
N ASP A 457 -5.38 9.54 -3.05
CA ASP A 457 -5.33 8.39 -2.13
C ASP A 457 -3.90 7.88 -1.94
N ARG A 458 -3.14 7.72 -3.03
CA ARG A 458 -1.73 7.30 -2.99
C ARG A 458 -0.90 8.30 -2.17
N ARG A 459 -1.10 9.60 -2.41
CA ARG A 459 -0.41 10.65 -1.66
C ARG A 459 -0.75 10.64 -0.18
N ALA A 460 -2.04 10.51 0.15
CA ALA A 460 -2.48 10.44 1.53
C ALA A 460 -1.82 9.27 2.27
N TRP A 461 -1.72 8.10 1.62
CA TRP A 461 -1.01 6.94 2.16
C TRP A 461 0.50 7.18 2.29
N GLU A 462 1.16 7.75 1.28
CA GLU A 462 2.60 8.03 1.38
C GLU A 462 2.91 8.96 2.54
N VAL A 463 2.14 10.05 2.71
CA VAL A 463 2.32 10.95 3.83
C VAL A 463 2.13 10.19 5.14
N SER A 464 1.03 9.47 5.32
CA SER A 464 0.71 8.85 6.61
C SER A 464 1.54 7.60 6.96
N ASP A 465 1.84 6.75 6.00
CA ASP A 465 2.36 5.39 6.19
C ASP A 465 3.78 5.21 5.64
N GLN A 466 4.28 6.15 4.83
CA GLN A 466 5.68 6.16 4.38
C GLN A 466 6.50 7.25 5.06
N ILE A 467 6.02 8.51 5.11
CA ILE A 467 6.75 9.65 5.69
C ILE A 467 6.70 9.61 7.22
N TYR A 468 5.50 9.52 7.80
CA TYR A 468 5.31 9.55 9.26
C TYR A 468 5.55 8.21 9.98
N ASN A 469 5.97 7.17 9.26
CA ASN A 469 6.18 5.84 9.85
C ASN A 469 7.40 5.73 10.76
N SER A 470 8.38 6.60 10.55
CA SER A 470 9.63 6.60 11.29
C SER A 470 10.28 7.97 11.22
N ASP A 471 11.11 8.25 12.22
CA ASP A 471 11.91 9.48 12.27
C ASP A 471 12.79 9.61 11.03
N PHE A 472 13.40 8.51 10.58
CA PHE A 472 14.28 8.51 9.41
C PHE A 472 13.55 8.92 8.13
N SER A 473 12.39 8.34 7.85
CA SER A 473 11.57 8.68 6.68
C SER A 473 11.14 10.15 6.71
N MET A 474 10.70 10.63 7.89
CA MET A 474 10.31 12.01 8.09
C MET A 474 11.47 12.98 7.84
N TYR A 475 12.63 12.74 8.46
CA TYR A 475 13.83 13.56 8.22
C TYR A 475 14.31 13.52 6.77
N ARG A 476 14.19 12.36 6.10
CA ARG A 476 14.52 12.24 4.68
C ARG A 476 13.60 13.07 3.80
N ALA A 477 12.29 13.08 4.09
CA ALA A 477 11.31 13.89 3.38
C ALA A 477 11.58 15.40 3.55
N LEU A 478 11.98 15.83 4.76
CA LEU A 478 12.32 17.22 5.05
C LEU A 478 13.58 17.71 4.34
N LYS A 479 14.64 16.89 4.30
CA LYS A 479 15.93 17.27 3.70
C LYS A 479 15.86 17.65 2.23
N ALA A 480 14.78 17.32 1.54
CA ALA A 480 14.58 17.67 0.14
C ALA A 480 14.28 19.16 -0.10
N GLY A 481 13.84 19.91 0.93
CA GLY A 481 13.40 21.31 0.76
C GLY A 481 13.67 22.26 1.92
N VAL A 482 14.26 21.80 3.03
CA VAL A 482 14.62 22.64 4.19
C VAL A 482 15.93 22.21 4.85
N ASN A 483 16.60 23.16 5.50
CA ASN A 483 17.71 22.91 6.41
C ASN A 483 17.16 22.46 7.77
N VAL A 484 17.43 21.22 8.15
CA VAL A 484 16.86 20.62 9.36
C VAL A 484 17.84 20.68 10.53
N THR A 485 17.42 21.32 11.62
CA THR A 485 18.07 21.22 12.94
C THR A 485 17.20 20.37 13.85
N LYS A 486 17.74 19.30 14.45
CA LYS A 486 16.94 18.48 15.38
C LYS A 486 17.06 19.02 16.79
N ALA A 487 15.97 18.99 17.56
CA ALA A 487 15.95 19.39 18.96
C ALA A 487 15.11 18.43 19.81
N ALA A 488 15.40 18.40 21.11
CA ALA A 488 14.63 17.62 22.09
C ALA A 488 13.37 18.38 22.52
N ASP A 489 12.30 17.64 22.86
CA ASP A 489 11.08 18.20 23.46
C ASP A 489 11.24 18.40 24.99
N SER A 490 12.36 18.99 25.39
CA SER A 490 12.63 19.32 26.78
C SER A 490 13.54 20.53 26.89
N ASP A 491 13.19 21.42 27.82
CA ASP A 491 14.04 22.52 28.25
C ASP A 491 15.07 22.06 29.31
N ASN A 492 15.05 20.78 29.73
CA ASN A 492 16.03 20.22 30.66
C ASN A 492 17.42 20.12 29.99
N PRO A 493 18.45 20.80 30.51
CA PRO A 493 19.80 20.79 29.94
C PRO A 493 20.41 19.39 29.80
N ASP A 494 20.12 18.47 30.74
CA ASP A 494 20.64 17.11 30.71
C ASP A 494 20.01 16.30 29.57
N ILE A 495 18.71 16.47 29.33
CA ILE A 495 18.00 15.84 28.21
C ILE A 495 18.48 16.40 26.88
N GLN A 496 18.74 17.71 26.79
CA GLN A 496 19.31 18.32 25.60
C GLN A 496 20.71 17.78 25.30
N LYS A 497 21.57 17.66 26.33
CA LYS A 497 22.91 17.08 26.20
C LYS A 497 22.86 15.61 25.78
N LEU A 498 21.97 14.82 26.37
CA LEU A 498 21.74 13.42 25.98
C LEU A 498 21.24 13.30 24.55
N PHE A 499 20.34 14.19 24.12
CA PHE A 499 19.85 14.22 22.75
C PHE A 499 20.97 14.52 21.74
N THR A 500 21.81 15.53 22.01
CA THR A 500 22.97 15.84 21.18
C THR A 500 23.90 14.63 21.06
N GLU A 501 24.19 13.97 22.18
CA GLU A 501 25.06 12.79 22.16
C GLU A 501 24.39 11.59 21.47
N TRP A 502 23.09 11.36 21.68
CA TRP A 502 22.33 10.27 21.03
C TRP A 502 22.26 10.45 19.51
N THR A 503 22.13 11.69 19.04
CA THR A 503 21.97 12.01 17.61
C THR A 503 23.27 12.22 16.84
N LYS A 504 24.42 12.20 17.53
CA LYS A 504 25.77 12.37 16.97
C LYS A 504 26.11 11.43 15.82
N ASP A 505 25.64 10.18 15.89
CA ASP A 505 25.81 9.17 14.85
C ASP A 505 24.64 8.17 14.88
N ASN A 506 24.62 7.26 13.90
CA ASN A 506 23.65 6.16 13.84
C ASN A 506 24.26 4.80 14.21
N LEU A 507 25.33 4.77 15.01
CA LEU A 507 25.96 3.52 15.43
C LEU A 507 25.10 2.83 16.50
N PHE A 508 24.45 1.74 16.11
CA PHE A 508 23.58 0.97 17.01
C PHE A 508 24.29 0.54 18.31
N SER A 509 25.52 0.04 18.21
CA SER A 509 26.28 -0.47 19.36
C SER A 509 26.53 0.61 20.42
N ARG A 510 26.84 1.84 19.99
CA ARG A 510 27.02 2.99 20.88
C ARG A 510 25.70 3.38 21.56
N LYS A 511 24.63 3.52 20.77
CA LYS A 511 23.28 3.82 21.29
C LYS A 511 22.79 2.75 22.26
N ALA A 512 23.03 1.47 21.98
CA ALA A 512 22.70 0.36 22.86
C ALA A 512 23.45 0.42 24.20
N ARG A 513 24.75 0.75 24.17
CA ARG A 513 25.55 0.96 25.39
C ARG A 513 25.05 2.16 26.19
N MET A 514 24.76 3.27 25.51
CA MET A 514 24.18 4.45 26.14
C MET A 514 22.82 4.13 26.77
N TYR A 515 21.97 3.37 26.09
CA TYR A 515 20.68 2.92 26.61
C TYR A 515 20.86 2.09 27.89
N CYS A 516 21.72 1.07 27.87
CA CYS A 516 21.97 0.25 29.06
C CYS A 516 22.58 1.09 30.20
N ALA A 517 23.50 2.01 29.90
CA ALA A 517 24.07 2.89 30.92
C ALA A 517 23.03 3.85 31.53
N LEU A 518 22.09 4.37 30.73
CA LEU A 518 20.98 5.19 31.23
C LEU A 518 20.02 4.35 32.07
N TYR A 519 19.71 3.13 31.62
CA TYR A 519 18.85 2.20 32.34
C TYR A 519 19.43 1.81 33.71
N ASP A 520 20.73 1.50 33.76
CA ASP A 520 21.42 1.10 34.98
C ASP A 520 21.58 2.25 35.98
N ASN A 521 21.86 3.48 35.50
CA ASN A 521 22.29 4.59 36.36
C ASN A 521 21.20 5.64 36.63
N ILE A 522 20.35 5.96 35.65
CA ILE A 522 19.39 7.09 35.74
C ILE A 522 18.08 6.73 34.99
N PRO A 523 17.33 5.71 35.46
CA PRO A 523 16.12 5.24 34.77
C PRO A 523 15.02 6.31 34.66
N GLU A 524 14.93 7.23 35.62
CA GLU A 524 13.99 8.36 35.61
C GLU A 524 14.22 9.27 34.40
N LEU A 525 15.48 9.61 34.11
CA LEU A 525 15.85 10.44 32.96
C LEU A 525 15.64 9.69 31.62
N LEU A 526 15.79 8.36 31.63
CA LEU A 526 15.53 7.52 30.46
C LEU A 526 14.04 7.51 30.09
N GLU A 527 13.13 7.55 31.07
CA GLU A 527 11.68 7.63 30.82
C GLU A 527 11.27 8.95 30.15
N GLU A 528 11.96 10.05 30.46
CA GLU A 528 11.75 11.36 29.83
C GLU A 528 12.35 11.46 28.40
N CYS A 529 13.28 10.58 28.03
CA CYS A 529 13.95 10.55 26.73
C CYS A 529 13.06 9.98 25.60
N ASN A 530 12.07 10.75 25.19
CA ASN A 530 11.12 10.44 24.12
C ASN A 530 11.72 10.29 22.71
N PHE A 531 12.99 10.67 22.51
CA PHE A 531 13.75 10.48 21.27
C PHE A 531 14.41 9.10 21.12
N ILE A 532 14.45 8.28 22.18
CA ILE A 532 15.05 6.94 22.16
C ILE A 532 14.05 5.94 21.55
N GLU A 533 14.51 5.15 20.59
CA GLU A 533 13.67 4.18 19.89
C GLU A 533 13.23 3.00 20.78
N ASN A 534 11.95 2.60 20.71
CA ASN A 534 11.39 1.55 21.57
C ASN A 534 12.09 0.19 21.45
N LYS A 535 12.72 -0.09 20.30
CA LYS A 535 13.46 -1.34 20.06
C LYS A 535 14.55 -1.60 21.10
N PHE A 536 15.19 -0.56 21.63
CA PHE A 536 16.24 -0.72 22.64
C PHE A 536 15.66 -1.26 23.96
N ARG A 537 14.48 -0.76 24.35
CA ARG A 537 13.71 -1.29 25.49
C ARG A 537 13.31 -2.74 25.24
N GLU A 538 12.71 -3.04 24.10
CA GLU A 538 12.26 -4.40 23.76
C GLU A 538 13.41 -5.43 23.77
N TYR A 539 14.57 -5.05 23.23
CA TYR A 539 15.76 -5.90 23.23
C TYR A 539 16.32 -6.06 24.64
N HIS A 540 16.37 -4.99 25.43
CA HIS A 540 16.87 -5.02 26.80
C HIS A 540 15.97 -5.86 27.71
N ASP A 541 14.65 -5.68 27.62
CA ASP A 541 13.65 -6.50 28.35
C ASP A 541 13.77 -7.99 28.02
N ALA A 542 14.26 -8.34 26.83
CA ALA A 542 14.37 -9.72 26.37
C ALA A 542 15.73 -10.36 26.70
N LEU A 543 16.82 -9.60 26.69
CA LEU A 543 18.20 -10.12 26.74
C LEU A 543 19.02 -9.61 27.93
N GLY A 544 18.61 -8.51 28.57
CA GLY A 544 19.44 -7.77 29.52
C GLY A 544 20.72 -7.21 28.90
N LYS A 545 21.51 -6.49 29.69
CA LYS A 545 22.81 -5.96 29.27
C LYS A 545 23.79 -7.08 28.88
N GLU A 546 23.78 -8.17 29.63
CA GLU A 546 24.64 -9.33 29.41
C GLU A 546 24.38 -9.96 28.04
N GLY A 547 23.12 -10.02 27.60
CA GLY A 547 22.78 -10.53 26.27
C GLY A 547 23.18 -9.58 25.14
N PHE A 548 23.16 -8.26 25.35
CA PHE A 548 23.76 -7.32 24.40
C PHE A 548 25.27 -7.52 24.28
N GLU A 549 25.98 -7.74 25.39
CA GLU A 549 27.42 -8.01 25.42
C GLU A 549 27.76 -9.32 24.71
N ALA A 550 27.05 -10.40 25.03
CA ALA A 550 27.23 -11.72 24.42
C ALA A 550 27.00 -11.70 22.89
N LEU A 551 26.12 -10.81 22.42
CA LEU A 551 25.82 -10.63 20.99
C LEU A 551 26.65 -9.50 20.34
N TYR A 552 27.71 -9.05 21.02
CA TYR A 552 28.67 -8.05 20.55
C TYR A 552 28.04 -6.70 20.20
N TRP A 553 26.94 -6.34 20.86
CA TRP A 553 26.21 -5.09 20.64
C TRP A 553 25.74 -4.92 19.19
N ARG A 554 25.52 -6.01 18.46
CA ARG A 554 25.13 -6.03 17.05
C ARG A 554 23.63 -6.26 16.88
N GLU A 555 22.95 -5.32 16.23
CA GLU A 555 21.50 -5.38 16.03
C GLU A 555 21.06 -6.62 15.26
N ASP A 556 21.84 -7.06 14.27
CA ASP A 556 21.53 -8.25 13.47
C ASP A 556 21.66 -9.55 14.28
N ASN A 557 22.66 -9.64 15.16
CA ASN A 557 22.80 -10.76 16.09
C ASN A 557 21.67 -10.79 17.11
N ILE A 558 21.29 -9.63 17.66
CA ILE A 558 20.16 -9.48 18.59
C ILE A 558 18.84 -9.88 17.92
N LYS A 559 18.59 -9.38 16.70
CA LYS A 559 17.41 -9.77 15.92
C LYS A 559 17.37 -11.27 15.64
N ARG A 560 18.52 -11.88 15.31
CA ARG A 560 18.62 -13.33 15.08
C ARG A 560 18.38 -14.14 16.36
N ALA A 561 18.91 -13.69 17.50
CA ALA A 561 18.72 -14.35 18.79
C ALA A 561 17.27 -14.24 19.30
N LEU A 562 16.57 -13.16 18.95
CA LEU A 562 15.17 -12.93 19.29
C LEU A 562 14.19 -13.49 18.25
N ALA A 563 14.68 -13.97 17.11
CA ALA A 563 13.83 -14.57 16.09
C ALA A 563 13.21 -15.87 16.63
N PRO A 564 11.92 -16.14 16.39
CA PRO A 564 11.33 -17.41 16.75
C PRO A 564 12.06 -18.55 16.05
N VAL A 565 12.26 -19.67 16.76
CA VAL A 565 12.82 -20.89 16.16
C VAL A 565 11.98 -21.26 14.94
N PRO A 566 12.59 -21.42 13.75
CA PRO A 566 11.84 -21.80 12.55
C PRO A 566 11.00 -23.04 12.80
N PHE A 567 9.77 -23.06 12.27
CA PHE A 567 8.83 -24.16 12.49
C PHE A 567 9.44 -25.54 12.19
N ASP A 568 10.31 -25.63 11.18
CA ASP A 568 11.00 -26.86 10.78
C ASP A 568 12.00 -27.41 11.79
N LYS A 569 12.41 -26.60 12.77
CA LYS A 569 13.32 -27.02 13.86
C LYS A 569 12.59 -27.31 15.16
N LEU A 570 11.27 -27.14 15.20
CA LEU A 570 10.47 -27.38 16.40
C LEU A 570 10.17 -28.87 16.56
N PRO A 571 10.05 -29.37 17.81
CA PRO A 571 9.55 -30.72 18.09
C PRO A 571 8.03 -30.78 17.85
N LYS A 572 7.62 -30.78 16.58
CA LYS A 572 6.22 -30.57 16.15
C LYS A 572 5.24 -31.56 16.78
N ASN A 573 5.61 -32.84 16.84
CA ASN A 573 4.78 -33.92 17.42
C ASN A 573 4.52 -33.69 18.93
N GLU A 574 5.55 -33.31 19.70
CA GLU A 574 5.42 -33.08 21.14
C GLU A 574 4.58 -31.84 21.44
N ILE A 575 4.78 -30.76 20.68
CA ILE A 575 3.98 -29.54 20.79
C ILE A 575 2.52 -29.85 20.51
N ALA A 576 2.23 -30.55 19.42
CA ALA A 576 0.87 -30.94 19.06
C ALA A 576 0.20 -31.80 20.12
N GLY A 577 0.90 -32.81 20.64
CA GLY A 577 0.39 -33.69 21.70
C GLY A 577 0.04 -32.93 22.99
N ARG A 578 0.79 -31.88 23.35
CA ARG A 578 0.45 -31.00 24.48
C ARG A 578 -0.73 -30.09 24.16
N LEU A 579 -0.78 -29.51 22.97
CA LEU A 579 -1.88 -28.65 22.54
C LEU A 579 -3.23 -29.40 22.50
N MET A 580 -3.25 -30.66 22.04
CA MET A 580 -4.46 -31.49 22.00
C MET A 580 -5.05 -31.76 23.39
N LYS A 581 -4.23 -31.73 24.46
CA LYS A 581 -4.69 -31.90 25.85
C LYS A 581 -5.30 -30.63 26.45
N GLU A 582 -4.88 -29.47 25.97
CA GLU A 582 -5.28 -28.15 26.50
C GLU A 582 -6.43 -27.50 25.71
N LEU A 583 -6.59 -27.88 24.44
CA LEU A 583 -7.52 -27.27 23.51
C LEU A 583 -8.63 -28.24 23.12
N ASP A 584 -9.87 -27.98 23.50
CA ASP A 584 -11.01 -28.85 23.17
C ASP A 584 -11.56 -28.56 21.77
N VAL A 585 -11.91 -29.61 21.02
CA VAL A 585 -12.61 -29.47 19.74
C VAL A 585 -13.98 -28.82 19.95
N ASN A 586 -14.39 -27.96 19.02
CA ASN A 586 -15.60 -27.14 19.02
C ASN A 586 -15.67 -26.01 20.05
N LYS A 587 -14.61 -25.78 20.85
CA LYS A 587 -14.53 -24.68 21.82
C LYS A 587 -13.86 -23.44 21.24
N GLU A 588 -14.21 -22.27 21.80
CA GLU A 588 -13.70 -20.96 21.38
C GLU A 588 -12.69 -20.41 22.41
N TYR A 589 -11.56 -19.92 21.91
CA TYR A 589 -10.48 -19.37 22.71
C TYR A 589 -10.11 -17.98 22.19
N THR A 590 -9.84 -17.03 23.09
CA THR A 590 -9.29 -15.74 22.69
C THR A 590 -7.86 -15.91 22.17
N LYS A 591 -7.41 -15.01 21.27
CA LYS A 591 -6.01 -15.01 20.79
C LYS A 591 -5.00 -14.92 21.95
N ALA A 592 -5.35 -14.21 23.02
CA ALA A 592 -4.51 -14.11 24.22
C ALA A 592 -4.37 -15.47 24.95
N GLN A 593 -5.46 -16.22 25.09
CA GLN A 593 -5.43 -17.56 25.69
C GLN A 593 -4.59 -18.53 24.85
N VAL A 594 -4.82 -18.57 23.53
CA VAL A 594 -4.03 -19.44 22.63
C VAL A 594 -2.54 -19.10 22.69
N LYS A 595 -2.20 -17.81 22.67
CA LYS A 595 -0.81 -17.35 22.83
C LYS A 595 -0.21 -17.80 24.15
N GLY A 596 -0.94 -17.67 25.26
CA GLY A 596 -0.47 -18.10 26.58
C GLY A 596 -0.22 -19.61 26.65
N ILE A 597 -1.11 -20.42 26.08
CA ILE A 597 -0.95 -21.88 26.02
C ILE A 597 0.31 -22.25 25.21
N LEU A 598 0.49 -21.67 24.03
CA LEU A 598 1.69 -21.90 23.20
C LEU A 598 2.98 -21.48 23.92
N GLN A 599 2.97 -20.35 24.61
CA GLN A 599 4.11 -19.87 25.39
C GLN A 599 4.48 -20.84 26.53
N ASN A 600 3.47 -21.37 27.23
CA ASN A 600 3.70 -22.38 28.28
C ASN A 600 4.30 -23.66 27.69
N VAL A 601 3.74 -24.15 26.57
CA VAL A 601 4.28 -25.34 25.89
C VAL A 601 5.73 -25.13 25.46
N TYR A 602 6.09 -23.96 24.92
CA TYR A 602 7.48 -23.68 24.51
C TYR A 602 8.41 -23.61 25.72
N LYS A 603 7.97 -22.98 26.81
CA LYS A 603 8.73 -22.88 28.05
C LYS A 603 9.01 -24.27 28.63
N ASP A 604 8.00 -25.13 28.69
CA ASP A 604 8.14 -26.49 29.22
C ASP A 604 9.06 -27.38 28.38
N LEU A 605 9.20 -27.07 27.08
CA LEU A 605 10.07 -27.77 26.14
C LEU A 605 11.46 -27.11 26.00
N GLY A 606 11.74 -26.04 26.73
CA GLY A 606 13.01 -25.30 26.63
C GLY A 606 13.22 -24.59 25.28
N ILE A 607 12.14 -24.30 24.55
CA ILE A 607 12.20 -23.66 23.22
C ILE A 607 12.31 -22.14 23.41
N HIS A 608 13.39 -21.56 22.89
CA HIS A 608 13.58 -20.11 22.90
C HIS A 608 12.69 -19.42 21.84
N GLY A 609 12.05 -18.31 22.20
CA GLY A 609 11.20 -17.51 21.31
C GLY A 609 9.82 -17.20 21.90
N LYS A 610 9.11 -16.25 21.30
CA LYS A 610 7.74 -15.86 21.70
C LYS A 610 6.75 -16.25 20.59
N PRO A 611 6.03 -17.38 20.70
CA PRO A 611 5.07 -17.78 19.69
C PRO A 611 3.89 -16.79 19.59
N SER A 612 3.29 -16.75 18.41
CA SER A 612 2.10 -15.98 18.09
C SER A 612 0.85 -16.83 18.20
N ALA A 613 -0.32 -16.22 18.40
CA ALA A 613 -1.59 -16.97 18.43
C ALA A 613 -1.89 -17.67 17.09
N SER A 614 -1.37 -17.15 15.97
CA SER A 614 -1.53 -17.76 14.65
C SER A 614 -0.69 -19.03 14.45
N ASP A 615 0.31 -19.29 15.29
CA ASP A 615 1.15 -20.48 15.11
C ASP A 615 0.35 -21.77 15.32
N ILE A 616 -0.83 -21.68 15.95
CA ILE A 616 -1.75 -22.80 16.16
C ILE A 616 -2.25 -23.43 14.86
N PHE A 617 -2.37 -22.64 13.78
CA PHE A 617 -2.82 -23.13 12.46
C PHE A 617 -1.86 -24.17 11.86
N ASN A 618 -0.60 -24.18 12.29
CA ASN A 618 0.38 -25.17 11.84
C ASN A 618 0.17 -26.56 12.49
N TYR A 619 -0.58 -26.63 13.59
CA TYR A 619 -0.77 -27.86 14.35
C TYR A 619 -2.16 -28.45 14.18
N MET A 620 -3.19 -27.62 13.97
CA MET A 620 -4.58 -28.07 14.00
C MET A 620 -5.51 -27.15 13.20
N THR A 621 -6.70 -27.64 12.84
CA THR A 621 -7.69 -26.89 12.06
C THR A 621 -8.48 -25.94 12.96
N CYS A 622 -8.37 -24.64 12.68
CA CYS A 622 -8.99 -23.57 13.45
C CYS A 622 -9.78 -22.63 12.55
N LYS A 623 -10.77 -21.94 13.11
CA LYS A 623 -11.54 -20.90 12.41
C LYS A 623 -11.55 -19.59 13.17
N ASN A 624 -11.20 -18.50 12.48
CA ASN A 624 -11.32 -17.15 13.02
C ASN A 624 -12.81 -16.78 13.15
N LYS A 625 -13.17 -16.25 14.31
CA LYS A 625 -14.52 -15.78 14.65
C LYS A 625 -14.46 -14.54 15.52
N THR A 626 -15.64 -13.99 15.78
CA THR A 626 -15.83 -12.84 16.65
C THR A 626 -16.89 -13.17 17.68
N ALA A 627 -16.58 -13.02 18.96
CA ALA A 627 -17.49 -13.31 20.07
C ALA A 627 -17.48 -12.17 21.11
N ARG A 628 -18.57 -12.03 21.87
CA ARG A 628 -18.62 -11.08 23.00
C ARG A 628 -17.93 -11.69 24.22
N VAL A 629 -16.75 -11.17 24.55
CA VAL A 629 -16.00 -11.55 25.75
C VAL A 629 -16.05 -10.36 26.71
N LYS A 630 -16.60 -10.55 27.91
CA LYS A 630 -16.79 -9.49 28.92
C LYS A 630 -17.46 -8.22 28.36
N GLY A 631 -18.49 -8.39 27.53
CA GLY A 631 -19.25 -7.29 26.91
C GLY A 631 -18.58 -6.61 25.70
N LYS A 632 -17.34 -6.97 25.34
CA LYS A 632 -16.64 -6.42 24.16
C LYS A 632 -16.56 -7.42 23.02
N LEU A 633 -16.79 -6.94 21.80
CA LEU A 633 -16.61 -7.73 20.59
C LEU A 633 -15.11 -8.04 20.41
N THR A 634 -14.73 -9.32 20.51
CA THR A 634 -13.34 -9.77 20.56
C THR A 634 -13.09 -10.87 19.53
N ALA A 635 -11.95 -10.84 18.86
CA ALA A 635 -11.53 -11.90 17.95
C ALA A 635 -11.19 -13.17 18.74
N VAL A 636 -11.82 -14.29 18.36
CA VAL A 636 -11.65 -15.62 18.95
C VAL A 636 -11.30 -16.65 17.88
N LEU A 637 -10.67 -17.73 18.29
CA LEU A 637 -10.34 -18.89 17.47
C LEU A 637 -11.22 -20.06 17.95
N LYS A 638 -12.01 -20.64 17.04
CA LYS A 638 -12.71 -21.90 17.29
C LYS A 638 -11.83 -23.05 16.83
N ILE A 639 -11.58 -24.03 17.70
CA ILE A 639 -10.89 -25.27 17.32
C ILE A 639 -11.91 -26.16 16.61
N GLU A 640 -11.71 -26.46 15.33
CA GLU A 640 -12.65 -27.28 14.55
C GLU A 640 -12.20 -28.74 14.49
N SER A 641 -10.90 -29.00 14.53
CA SER A 641 -10.34 -30.34 14.63
C SER A 641 -8.91 -30.28 15.14
N HIS A 642 -8.49 -31.30 15.89
CA HIS A 642 -7.08 -31.49 16.23
C HIS A 642 -6.22 -31.92 15.04
N PHE A 643 -6.84 -32.39 13.96
CA PHE A 643 -6.13 -32.80 12.74
C PHE A 643 -6.04 -31.63 11.76
N ARG A 644 -5.02 -31.65 10.90
CA ARG A 644 -4.82 -30.66 9.83
C ARG A 644 -5.58 -31.11 8.60
N LYS A 645 -6.74 -30.50 8.36
CA LYS A 645 -7.69 -30.89 7.31
C LYS A 645 -7.52 -30.17 5.99
N ALA A 646 -6.62 -29.19 5.92
CA ALA A 646 -6.40 -28.40 4.72
C ALA A 646 -5.58 -29.20 3.68
N VAL A 647 -6.06 -29.20 2.43
CA VAL A 647 -5.42 -29.83 1.27
C VAL A 647 -5.53 -28.93 0.04
N SER A 648 -4.61 -29.07 -0.92
CA SER A 648 -4.71 -28.33 -2.19
C SER A 648 -5.60 -29.02 -3.21
N LEU A 649 -6.55 -28.28 -3.76
CA LEU A 649 -7.41 -28.64 -4.88
C LEU A 649 -7.00 -27.85 -6.13
N PHE A 650 -6.94 -28.55 -7.26
CA PHE A 650 -6.64 -28.01 -8.57
C PHE A 650 -7.85 -28.21 -9.47
N THR A 651 -8.27 -27.14 -10.17
CA THR A 651 -9.42 -27.20 -11.08
C THR A 651 -9.23 -28.23 -12.19
N LYS A 652 -7.97 -28.42 -12.63
CA LYS A 652 -7.47 -29.48 -13.51
C LYS A 652 -6.07 -29.87 -13.06
N ILE A 653 -5.67 -31.13 -13.26
CA ILE A 653 -4.34 -31.61 -12.84
C ILE A 653 -3.15 -30.88 -13.49
N THR A 654 -3.38 -30.20 -14.63
CA THR A 654 -2.38 -29.42 -15.36
C THR A 654 -2.28 -27.96 -14.89
N ASP A 655 -3.20 -27.49 -14.05
CA ASP A 655 -3.20 -26.13 -13.49
C ASP A 655 -2.26 -26.03 -12.28
N VAL A 656 -0.99 -26.40 -12.49
CA VAL A 656 -0.04 -26.69 -11.41
C VAL A 656 0.35 -25.47 -10.56
N ASN A 657 0.06 -24.25 -11.03
CA ASN A 657 0.47 -22.99 -10.38
C ASN A 657 -0.66 -22.32 -9.57
N ASN A 658 -1.91 -22.80 -9.66
CA ASN A 658 -3.07 -22.14 -9.03
C ASN A 658 -3.86 -23.10 -8.09
N PRO A 659 -3.23 -23.67 -7.04
CA PRO A 659 -3.94 -24.47 -6.06
C PRO A 659 -4.92 -23.63 -5.24
N GLN A 660 -6.05 -24.21 -4.89
CA GLN A 660 -7.01 -23.67 -3.93
C GLN A 660 -6.96 -24.51 -2.64
N GLU A 661 -6.93 -23.86 -1.48
CA GLU A 661 -7.00 -24.56 -0.19
C GLU A 661 -8.44 -24.98 0.11
N TYR A 662 -8.64 -26.26 0.44
CA TYR A 662 -9.94 -26.83 0.81
C TYR A 662 -9.84 -27.68 2.07
N ASP A 663 -10.93 -27.73 2.83
CA ASP A 663 -11.10 -28.69 3.92
C ASP A 663 -11.47 -30.06 3.33
N ILE A 664 -10.82 -31.11 3.81
CA ILE A 664 -11.02 -32.47 3.35
C ILE A 664 -12.47 -32.95 3.45
N ASP A 665 -13.22 -32.54 4.49
CA ASP A 665 -14.60 -32.95 4.68
C ASP A 665 -15.50 -32.42 3.58
N LYS A 666 -15.27 -31.16 3.18
CA LYS A 666 -16.00 -30.56 2.07
C LYS A 666 -15.70 -31.25 0.75
N LEU A 667 -14.46 -31.72 0.54
CA LEU A 667 -14.11 -32.48 -0.65
C LEU A 667 -14.80 -33.85 -0.68
N LEU A 668 -14.89 -34.53 0.46
CA LEU A 668 -15.62 -35.79 0.56
C LEU A 668 -17.13 -35.58 0.31
N ASP A 669 -17.71 -34.49 0.82
CA ASP A 669 -19.09 -34.11 0.52
C ASP A 669 -19.28 -33.82 -0.98
N MET A 670 -18.31 -33.18 -1.65
CA MET A 670 -18.36 -32.99 -3.11
C MET A 670 -18.33 -34.30 -3.90
N ILE A 671 -17.49 -35.26 -3.48
CA ILE A 671 -17.41 -36.59 -4.12
C ILE A 671 -18.74 -37.33 -3.98
N ARG A 672 -19.40 -37.24 -2.82
CA ARG A 672 -20.67 -37.90 -2.54
C ARG A 672 -21.85 -37.23 -3.24
N ASP A 673 -21.99 -35.91 -3.08
CA ASP A 673 -23.23 -35.20 -3.36
C ASP A 673 -23.25 -34.49 -4.74
N ASP A 674 -22.15 -34.54 -5.50
CA ASP A 674 -22.01 -33.84 -6.80
C ASP A 674 -22.31 -32.33 -6.73
N THR A 675 -21.92 -31.69 -5.62
CA THR A 675 -22.27 -30.28 -5.36
C THR A 675 -21.48 -29.27 -6.19
N TYR A 676 -20.33 -29.66 -6.75
CA TYR A 676 -19.43 -28.76 -7.49
C TYR A 676 -18.66 -29.51 -8.60
N PHE A 677 -18.21 -28.81 -9.65
CA PHE A 677 -17.53 -29.33 -10.84
C PHE A 677 -18.28 -30.32 -11.75
N HIS A 678 -19.53 -30.69 -11.46
CA HIS A 678 -20.29 -31.71 -12.20
C HIS A 678 -19.51 -33.04 -12.28
N LEU A 679 -19.02 -33.50 -11.12
CA LEU A 679 -18.21 -34.71 -10.98
C LEU A 679 -18.96 -35.94 -11.50
N LYS A 680 -20.27 -36.07 -11.23
CA LYS A 680 -21.06 -37.22 -11.69
C LYS A 680 -20.94 -37.43 -13.20
N THR A 681 -21.33 -36.42 -13.98
CA THR A 681 -21.31 -36.48 -15.45
C THR A 681 -19.90 -36.73 -15.98
N LYS A 682 -18.88 -36.09 -15.40
CA LYS A 682 -17.49 -36.25 -15.85
C LYS A 682 -16.92 -37.63 -15.53
N VAL A 683 -17.22 -38.18 -14.36
CA VAL A 683 -16.74 -39.50 -13.94
C VAL A 683 -17.47 -40.61 -14.70
N GLU A 684 -18.78 -40.46 -14.97
CA GLU A 684 -19.52 -41.36 -15.86
C GLU A 684 -18.90 -41.39 -17.26
N ALA A 685 -18.49 -40.24 -17.80
CA ALA A 685 -17.77 -40.17 -19.07
C ALA A 685 -16.40 -40.88 -19.03
N VAL A 686 -15.71 -40.90 -17.90
CA VAL A 686 -14.47 -41.67 -17.71
C VAL A 686 -14.75 -43.18 -17.66
N ARG A 687 -15.79 -43.60 -16.92
CA ARG A 687 -16.17 -45.00 -16.75
C ARG A 687 -16.70 -45.62 -18.05
N ASN A 688 -17.43 -44.84 -18.85
CA ASN A 688 -18.02 -45.28 -20.13
C ASN A 688 -17.07 -45.22 -21.34
N ALA A 689 -15.87 -44.68 -21.17
CA ALA A 689 -14.89 -44.56 -22.25
C ALA A 689 -14.47 -45.93 -22.78
N LYS A 690 -14.55 -46.13 -24.11
CA LYS A 690 -14.29 -47.44 -24.75
C LYS A 690 -12.81 -47.66 -25.08
N THR A 691 -12.02 -46.59 -25.10
CA THR A 691 -10.59 -46.64 -25.43
C THR A 691 -9.75 -46.01 -24.32
N LYS A 692 -8.53 -46.49 -24.14
CA LYS A 692 -7.57 -45.94 -23.17
C LYS A 692 -7.33 -44.44 -23.40
N LYS A 693 -7.20 -44.02 -24.66
CA LYS A 693 -7.01 -42.61 -25.04
C LYS A 693 -8.19 -41.72 -24.66
N GLU A 694 -9.42 -42.19 -24.83
CA GLU A 694 -10.63 -41.48 -24.42
C GLU A 694 -10.74 -41.40 -22.89
N LYS A 695 -10.43 -42.50 -22.20
CA LYS A 695 -10.41 -42.56 -20.73
C LYS A 695 -9.42 -41.55 -20.14
N ASP A 696 -8.21 -41.48 -20.69
CA ASP A 696 -7.17 -40.57 -20.22
C ASP A 696 -7.52 -39.10 -20.51
N LYS A 697 -8.14 -38.82 -21.68
CA LYS A 697 -8.66 -37.48 -22.01
C LYS A 697 -9.75 -37.04 -21.03
N ASN A 698 -10.70 -37.92 -20.72
CA ASN A 698 -11.79 -37.60 -19.80
C ASN A 698 -11.27 -37.43 -18.36
N LYS A 699 -10.25 -38.22 -17.94
CA LYS A 699 -9.58 -38.05 -16.64
C LYS A 699 -8.89 -36.69 -16.52
N ALA A 700 -8.22 -36.22 -17.58
CA ALA A 700 -7.53 -34.92 -17.56
C ALA A 700 -8.48 -33.71 -17.32
N ALA A 701 -9.79 -33.88 -17.55
CA ALA A 701 -10.82 -32.87 -17.30
C ALA A 701 -11.38 -32.89 -15.86
N LEU A 702 -10.99 -33.88 -15.05
CA LEU A 702 -11.37 -33.96 -13.64
C LEU A 702 -10.50 -33.02 -12.80
N PRO A 703 -11.07 -32.41 -11.74
CA PRO A 703 -10.27 -31.76 -10.71
C PRO A 703 -9.32 -32.76 -10.04
N ALA A 704 -8.22 -32.26 -9.49
CA ALA A 704 -7.24 -33.09 -8.78
C ALA A 704 -6.94 -32.50 -7.40
N VAL A 705 -6.68 -33.36 -6.42
CA VAL A 705 -6.37 -32.99 -5.05
C VAL A 705 -5.03 -33.61 -4.61
N THR A 706 -4.25 -32.88 -3.81
CA THR A 706 -3.08 -33.41 -3.12
C THR A 706 -3.43 -33.64 -1.66
N TRP A 707 -3.78 -34.87 -1.29
CA TRP A 707 -4.27 -35.19 0.05
C TRP A 707 -3.25 -34.93 1.17
N ASN A 708 -1.96 -34.98 0.84
CA ASN A 708 -0.85 -34.88 1.78
C ASN A 708 -0.60 -33.48 2.34
N GLY A 709 -1.29 -32.45 1.84
CA GLY A 709 -1.06 -31.07 2.31
C GLY A 709 -1.54 -29.99 1.38
N THR A 710 -1.29 -28.75 1.79
CA THR A 710 -1.41 -27.56 0.97
C THR A 710 -0.05 -27.17 0.41
N PHE A 711 -0.05 -26.70 -0.84
CA PHE A 711 1.15 -26.33 -1.56
C PHE A 711 0.93 -25.01 -2.29
N LYS A 712 1.99 -24.22 -2.52
CA LYS A 712 1.91 -23.00 -3.35
C LYS A 712 1.74 -23.31 -4.84
N SER A 713 2.25 -24.47 -5.25
CA SER A 713 2.12 -25.06 -6.58
C SER A 713 2.13 -26.58 -6.42
N LYS A 714 1.86 -27.35 -7.48
CA LYS A 714 1.94 -28.83 -7.44
C LYS A 714 3.40 -29.31 -7.40
N ASN A 715 4.16 -28.91 -6.37
CA ASN A 715 5.55 -29.29 -6.12
C ASN A 715 5.79 -29.58 -4.64
N LYS A 716 6.47 -30.70 -4.36
CA LYS A 716 6.80 -31.16 -3.00
C LYS A 716 7.65 -30.18 -2.18
N ASN A 717 8.50 -29.37 -2.83
CA ASN A 717 9.37 -28.39 -2.19
C ASN A 717 8.64 -27.10 -1.83
N GLU A 718 7.38 -26.94 -2.27
CA GLU A 718 6.55 -25.76 -2.00
C GLU A 718 5.36 -26.08 -1.09
N GLY A 719 5.51 -27.09 -0.24
CA GLY A 719 4.57 -27.39 0.83
C GLY A 719 4.42 -26.20 1.77
N VAL A 720 3.17 -25.83 2.04
CA VAL A 720 2.79 -24.78 2.99
C VAL A 720 2.39 -25.41 4.32
N LEU A 721 1.50 -26.40 4.27
CA LEU A 721 1.05 -27.17 5.42
C LEU A 721 0.99 -28.65 5.06
N TYR A 722 1.70 -29.50 5.78
CA TYR A 722 1.55 -30.96 5.67
C TYR A 722 0.21 -31.36 6.31
N SER A 723 -0.65 -32.12 5.64
CA SER A 723 -1.94 -32.50 6.22
C SER A 723 -1.79 -33.64 7.24
N SER A 724 -2.88 -34.03 7.89
CA SER A 724 -2.95 -35.27 8.69
C SER A 724 -3.46 -36.46 7.86
N PHE A 725 -3.51 -36.33 6.53
CA PHE A 725 -4.16 -37.28 5.64
C PHE A 725 -3.25 -37.67 4.48
N THR A 726 -3.31 -38.93 4.07
CA THR A 726 -2.72 -39.42 2.82
C THR A 726 -3.75 -40.26 2.07
N ALA A 727 -3.49 -40.55 0.80
CA ALA A 727 -4.36 -41.42 0.01
C ALA A 727 -3.59 -42.65 -0.48
N LEU A 728 -4.26 -43.80 -0.42
CA LEU A 728 -3.83 -45.05 -1.02
C LEU A 728 -4.80 -45.42 -2.14
N ASP A 729 -4.23 -45.84 -3.27
CA ASP A 729 -4.98 -46.31 -4.43
C ASP A 729 -4.97 -47.83 -4.51
N PHE A 730 -6.15 -48.41 -4.72
CA PHE A 730 -6.35 -49.82 -4.94
C PHE A 730 -7.04 -50.00 -6.29
N ASP A 731 -6.34 -50.57 -7.27
CA ASP A 731 -6.80 -50.71 -8.65
C ASP A 731 -6.94 -52.19 -9.04
N HIS A 732 -7.59 -52.45 -10.16
CA HIS A 732 -7.76 -53.79 -10.74
C HIS A 732 -8.52 -54.80 -9.86
N ILE A 733 -9.39 -54.32 -8.98
CA ILE A 733 -10.27 -55.16 -8.15
C ILE A 733 -11.37 -55.74 -9.06
N LYS A 734 -11.55 -57.07 -8.99
CA LYS A 734 -12.62 -57.74 -9.74
C LYS A 734 -14.00 -57.29 -9.22
N PRO A 735 -15.00 -57.04 -10.08
CA PRO A 735 -16.32 -56.55 -9.67
C PRO A 735 -16.97 -57.37 -8.54
N GLU A 736 -16.85 -58.70 -8.60
CA GLU A 736 -17.37 -59.63 -7.59
C GLU A 736 -16.73 -59.46 -6.20
N ASN A 737 -15.49 -58.97 -6.13
CA ASN A 737 -14.73 -58.80 -4.89
C ASN A 737 -14.85 -57.39 -4.29
N MET A 738 -15.38 -56.42 -5.05
CA MET A 738 -15.48 -55.01 -4.61
C MET A 738 -16.21 -54.84 -3.26
N PRO A 739 -17.36 -55.50 -2.98
CA PRO A 739 -18.06 -55.33 -1.71
C PRO A 739 -17.28 -55.87 -0.50
N GLU A 740 -16.58 -56.99 -0.65
CA GLU A 740 -15.75 -57.58 0.41
C GLU A 740 -14.50 -56.74 0.66
N PHE A 741 -13.88 -56.23 -0.41
CA PHE A 741 -12.73 -55.34 -0.33
C PHE A 741 -13.09 -54.03 0.39
N ALA A 742 -14.27 -53.47 0.13
CA ALA A 742 -14.77 -52.31 0.85
C ALA A 742 -14.88 -52.58 2.36
N LYS A 743 -15.47 -53.73 2.76
CA LYS A 743 -15.56 -54.12 4.18
C LYS A 743 -14.18 -54.32 4.82
N TRP A 744 -13.24 -54.88 4.08
CA TRP A 744 -11.86 -55.03 4.54
C TRP A 744 -11.20 -53.67 4.79
N LEU A 745 -11.29 -52.72 3.87
CA LEU A 745 -10.79 -51.35 4.06
C LEU A 745 -11.44 -50.67 5.28
N GLN A 746 -12.75 -50.86 5.47
CA GLN A 746 -13.51 -50.29 6.58
C GLN A 746 -13.10 -50.85 7.95
N SER A 747 -12.43 -52.00 8.00
CA SER A 747 -11.97 -52.61 9.26
C SER A 747 -10.77 -51.89 9.89
N PHE A 748 -10.04 -51.08 9.12
CA PHE A 748 -8.85 -50.36 9.60
C PHE A 748 -9.25 -49.04 10.28
N PRO A 749 -8.93 -48.84 11.57
CA PRO A 749 -9.30 -47.62 12.30
C PRO A 749 -8.73 -46.33 11.71
N CYS A 750 -7.58 -46.42 11.02
CA CYS A 750 -6.91 -45.29 10.38
C CYS A 750 -7.50 -44.92 9.02
N VAL A 751 -8.36 -45.75 8.42
CA VAL A 751 -9.07 -45.37 7.20
C VAL A 751 -10.14 -44.35 7.59
N TYR A 752 -9.96 -43.14 7.09
CA TYR A 752 -10.83 -42.00 7.32
C TYR A 752 -12.06 -42.04 6.41
N ALA A 753 -11.84 -42.35 5.14
CA ALA A 753 -12.89 -42.52 4.14
C ALA A 753 -12.43 -43.45 3.02
N CYS A 754 -13.37 -44.14 2.37
CA CYS A 754 -13.08 -44.90 1.15
C CYS A 754 -14.20 -44.73 0.12
N PHE A 755 -13.82 -44.63 -1.15
CA PHE A 755 -14.75 -44.43 -2.27
C PHE A 755 -14.21 -45.04 -3.57
N ILE A 756 -15.12 -45.32 -4.50
CA ILE A 756 -14.80 -45.91 -5.80
C ILE A 756 -13.94 -44.93 -6.63
N SER A 757 -12.85 -45.42 -7.20
CA SER A 757 -11.92 -44.61 -8.00
C SER A 757 -12.59 -44.06 -9.28
N PRO A 758 -12.06 -42.98 -9.90
CA PRO A 758 -12.64 -42.43 -11.13
C PRO A 758 -12.70 -43.45 -12.28
N GLY A 759 -11.84 -44.47 -12.24
CA GLY A 759 -11.78 -45.53 -13.25
C GLY A 759 -12.87 -46.59 -13.12
N GLY A 760 -13.55 -46.67 -11.96
CA GLY A 760 -14.65 -47.61 -11.67
C GLY A 760 -14.24 -49.04 -11.30
N SER A 761 -12.93 -49.35 -11.24
CA SER A 761 -12.41 -50.72 -11.06
C SER A 761 -11.52 -50.85 -9.82
N GLY A 762 -11.79 -50.05 -8.79
CA GLY A 762 -10.89 -49.87 -7.66
C GLY A 762 -11.46 -48.94 -6.58
N TYR A 763 -10.79 -48.88 -5.44
CA TYR A 763 -11.09 -47.98 -4.32
C TYR A 763 -9.93 -47.04 -4.05
N LYS A 764 -10.25 -45.82 -3.61
CA LYS A 764 -9.29 -44.91 -2.99
C LYS A 764 -9.60 -44.85 -1.50
N ALA A 765 -8.59 -45.08 -0.66
CA ALA A 765 -8.70 -44.95 0.79
C ALA A 765 -7.95 -43.70 1.25
N ILE A 766 -8.62 -42.84 2.00
CA ILE A 766 -8.00 -41.70 2.70
C ILE A 766 -7.61 -42.19 4.08
N VAL A 767 -6.33 -42.11 4.42
CA VAL A 767 -5.77 -42.59 5.68
C VAL A 767 -5.42 -41.40 6.56
N LEU A 768 -5.85 -41.43 7.82
CA LEU A 768 -5.52 -40.46 8.85
C LEU A 768 -4.22 -40.88 9.57
N HIS A 769 -3.28 -39.96 9.77
CA HIS A 769 -2.02 -40.19 10.49
C HIS A 769 -1.67 -39.02 11.43
N ASP A 770 -0.74 -39.26 12.36
CA ASP A 770 -0.29 -38.26 13.34
C ASP A 770 1.10 -37.67 13.06
N ASN A 771 1.74 -37.99 11.92
CA ASN A 771 3.03 -37.38 11.54
C ASN A 771 2.90 -35.86 11.24
N TYR A 772 3.75 -35.02 11.85
CA TYR A 772 3.85 -33.57 11.59
C TYR A 772 5.03 -33.20 10.66
N GLU A 773 5.91 -34.15 10.33
CA GLU A 773 7.15 -33.91 9.61
C GLU A 773 7.08 -34.43 8.15
N PRO A 774 6.94 -33.55 7.15
CA PRO A 774 6.82 -33.95 5.75
C PRO A 774 8.06 -34.67 5.21
N LEU A 775 9.25 -34.49 5.80
CA LEU A 775 10.44 -35.23 5.39
C LEU A 775 10.31 -36.75 5.63
N TYR A 776 9.48 -37.17 6.57
CA TYR A 776 9.18 -38.57 6.84
C TYR A 776 7.99 -39.12 6.04
N HIS A 777 7.42 -38.35 5.10
CA HIS A 777 6.25 -38.77 4.33
C HIS A 777 6.42 -40.14 3.66
N TYR A 778 7.58 -40.40 3.07
CA TYR A 778 7.83 -41.66 2.38
C TYR A 778 7.94 -42.85 3.35
N ASP A 779 8.60 -42.66 4.49
CA ASP A 779 8.69 -43.69 5.54
C ASP A 779 7.29 -44.04 6.08
N LEU A 780 6.49 -43.02 6.37
CA LEU A 780 5.07 -43.19 6.70
C LEU A 780 4.32 -43.97 5.61
N TYR A 781 4.49 -43.60 4.34
CA TYR A 781 3.80 -44.26 3.24
C TYR A 781 4.21 -45.73 3.10
N TRP A 782 5.50 -46.05 3.26
CA TRP A 782 5.99 -47.43 3.24
C TRP A 782 5.39 -48.27 4.37
N GLN A 783 5.33 -47.74 5.60
CA GLN A 783 4.67 -48.43 6.72
C GLN A 783 3.18 -48.67 6.45
N LEU A 784 2.49 -47.74 5.78
CA LEU A 784 1.11 -47.95 5.35
C LEU A 784 1.00 -49.03 4.27
N LEU A 785 1.89 -49.06 3.27
CA LEU A 785 1.92 -50.14 2.27
C LEU A 785 2.11 -51.52 2.92
N GLU A 786 2.94 -51.61 3.97
CA GLU A 786 3.13 -52.83 4.75
C GLU A 786 1.91 -53.18 5.62
N LEU A 787 1.22 -52.18 6.18
CA LEU A 787 0.01 -52.39 6.98
C LEU A 787 -1.13 -53.01 6.14
N PHE A 788 -1.34 -52.49 4.92
CA PHE A 788 -2.41 -52.97 4.04
C PHE A 788 -2.00 -54.21 3.22
N ALA A 789 -0.72 -54.31 2.81
CA ALA A 789 -0.09 -55.47 2.18
C ALA A 789 -0.97 -56.34 1.26
N CYS A 790 -1.61 -55.73 0.24
CA CYS A 790 -2.42 -56.46 -0.74
C CYS A 790 -1.90 -56.30 -2.18
N PRO A 791 -2.19 -57.25 -3.09
CA PRO A 791 -1.80 -57.16 -4.51
C PRO A 791 -2.40 -55.99 -5.28
N GLU A 792 -3.59 -55.54 -4.88
CA GLU A 792 -4.37 -54.50 -5.57
C GLU A 792 -3.87 -53.08 -5.27
N ILE A 793 -2.95 -52.90 -4.33
CA ILE A 793 -2.41 -51.57 -3.97
C ILE A 793 -1.45 -51.03 -5.05
N ASP A 794 -1.70 -49.81 -5.51
CA ASP A 794 -0.79 -49.11 -6.42
C ASP A 794 0.40 -48.55 -5.64
N LYS A 795 1.58 -49.13 -5.88
CA LYS A 795 2.84 -48.74 -5.22
C LYS A 795 3.51 -47.53 -5.89
N SER A 796 2.97 -47.02 -7.00
CA SER A 796 3.57 -45.92 -7.77
C SER A 796 3.13 -44.52 -7.32
N THR A 797 2.23 -44.41 -6.34
CA THR A 797 1.56 -43.17 -5.94
C THR A 797 2.11 -42.52 -4.65
N THR A 798 3.42 -42.63 -4.41
CA THR A 798 4.07 -42.28 -3.13
C THR A 798 4.50 -40.80 -2.98
N ASP A 799 4.40 -39.98 -4.03
CA ASP A 799 4.94 -38.61 -4.01
C ASP A 799 4.19 -37.66 -3.06
N LEU A 800 4.93 -36.83 -2.32
CA LEU A 800 4.35 -35.86 -1.39
C LEU A 800 3.35 -34.90 -2.05
N ALA A 801 3.61 -34.42 -3.28
CA ALA A 801 2.70 -33.54 -4.02
C ALA A 801 1.87 -34.28 -5.10
N ARG A 802 1.60 -35.58 -4.90
CA ARG A 802 0.86 -36.40 -5.87
C ARG A 802 -0.57 -35.88 -6.04
N GLY A 803 -0.90 -35.49 -7.27
CA GLY A 803 -2.25 -35.10 -7.65
C GLY A 803 -3.13 -36.33 -7.90
N ASN A 804 -4.24 -36.41 -7.20
CA ASN A 804 -5.22 -37.49 -7.28
C ASN A 804 -6.51 -36.95 -7.89
N PHE A 805 -6.99 -37.55 -8.99
CA PHE A 805 -8.25 -37.12 -9.61
C PHE A 805 -9.44 -37.34 -8.65
N LEU A 806 -10.32 -36.35 -8.56
CA LEU A 806 -11.59 -36.50 -7.83
C LEU A 806 -12.51 -37.49 -8.55
N SER A 807 -13.23 -38.29 -7.77
CA SER A 807 -14.23 -39.24 -8.25
C SER A 807 -15.64 -38.75 -7.92
N HIS A 808 -16.63 -39.56 -8.26
CA HIS A 808 -17.99 -39.44 -7.76
C HIS A 808 -18.46 -40.81 -7.28
N ASP A 809 -18.92 -40.84 -6.02
CA ASP A 809 -19.40 -42.05 -5.36
C ASP A 809 -20.46 -41.68 -4.32
N PRO A 810 -21.76 -41.86 -4.61
CA PRO A 810 -22.84 -41.58 -3.67
C PRO A 810 -22.80 -42.50 -2.44
N ASP A 811 -22.14 -43.66 -2.54
CA ASP A 811 -22.00 -44.65 -1.47
C ASP A 811 -20.67 -44.51 -0.71
N LEU A 812 -19.98 -43.35 -0.86
CA LEU A 812 -18.75 -43.04 -0.14
C LEU A 812 -18.92 -43.29 1.35
N TRP A 813 -18.05 -44.15 1.89
CA TRP A 813 -18.02 -44.44 3.32
C TRP A 813 -17.03 -43.52 4.03
N LYS A 814 -17.48 -42.97 5.16
CA LYS A 814 -16.66 -42.17 6.08
C LYS A 814 -16.69 -42.80 7.46
N ASN A 815 -15.51 -42.98 8.04
CA ASN A 815 -15.38 -43.56 9.36
C ASN A 815 -15.95 -42.61 10.43
N PRO A 816 -16.91 -43.06 11.27
CA PRO A 816 -17.48 -42.22 12.32
C PRO A 816 -16.49 -41.94 13.47
N ASN A 817 -15.55 -42.84 13.73
CA ASN A 817 -14.60 -42.77 14.84
C ASN A 817 -13.17 -43.12 14.37
N PRO A 818 -12.55 -42.28 13.53
CA PRO A 818 -11.23 -42.56 12.99
C PRO A 818 -10.16 -42.42 14.08
N VAL A 819 -9.21 -43.37 14.11
CA VAL A 819 -8.03 -43.33 14.97
C VAL A 819 -6.80 -43.15 14.08
N PRO A 820 -5.97 -42.11 14.28
CA PRO A 820 -4.83 -41.88 13.41
C PRO A 820 -3.86 -43.07 13.47
N PHE A 821 -3.28 -43.43 12.33
CA PHE A 821 -2.10 -44.28 12.30
C PHE A 821 -0.97 -43.58 13.06
N HIS A 822 -0.48 -44.25 14.12
CA HIS A 822 0.61 -43.72 14.94
C HIS A 822 1.94 -43.95 14.25
N PHE A 823 2.53 -42.88 13.73
CA PHE A 823 3.78 -42.94 12.98
C PHE A 823 4.99 -42.89 13.91
N ILE A 824 5.85 -43.90 13.78
CA ILE A 824 7.16 -43.95 14.43
C ILE A 824 8.20 -44.01 13.31
N PRO A 825 9.11 -43.02 13.20
CA PRO A 825 10.17 -43.06 12.19
C PRO A 825 11.01 -44.34 12.27
N SER A 826 11.22 -45.00 11.13
CA SER A 826 12.08 -46.17 11.01
C SER A 826 13.57 -45.81 11.17
N THR A 827 13.90 -44.52 11.03
CA THR A 827 15.27 -43.97 11.13
C THR A 827 15.29 -42.62 11.87
N PRO A 828 16.40 -42.24 12.53
CA PRO A 828 16.52 -40.94 13.21
C PRO A 828 16.59 -39.72 12.28
N GLU A 829 17.02 -39.94 11.03
CA GLU A 829 17.07 -38.91 9.99
C GLU A 829 16.34 -39.41 8.74
N PRO A 830 15.53 -38.57 8.08
CA PRO A 830 14.76 -38.97 6.92
C PRO A 830 15.69 -39.23 5.72
N ALA A 831 15.62 -40.43 5.14
CA ALA A 831 16.22 -40.71 3.85
C ALA A 831 15.44 -39.95 2.75
N MET A 832 16.13 -39.16 1.92
CA MET A 832 15.52 -38.49 0.76
C MET A 832 15.42 -39.49 -0.42
N PRO A 833 14.23 -39.99 -0.79
CA PRO A 833 14.13 -40.90 -1.93
C PRO A 833 14.27 -40.13 -3.26
N SER A 834 14.75 -40.82 -4.29
CA SER A 834 14.64 -40.38 -5.68
C SER A 834 13.16 -40.42 -6.09
N THR A 835 12.61 -39.28 -6.47
CA THR A 835 11.18 -39.16 -6.83
C THR A 835 11.01 -38.98 -8.32
N VAL A 836 9.91 -39.54 -8.82
CA VAL A 836 9.43 -39.36 -10.18
C VAL A 836 9.10 -37.89 -10.45
N THR A 837 9.55 -37.35 -11.58
CA THR A 837 9.29 -35.96 -11.98
C THR A 837 8.35 -35.91 -13.20
N GLU A 838 7.48 -34.90 -13.27
CA GLU A 838 6.46 -34.75 -14.32
C GLU A 838 6.56 -33.37 -14.99
N THR A 839 6.26 -33.27 -16.29
CA THR A 839 6.28 -32.04 -17.10
C THR A 839 4.96 -31.85 -17.83
N VAL A 840 4.43 -30.61 -17.83
CA VAL A 840 3.27 -30.23 -18.65
C VAL A 840 3.73 -29.95 -20.09
N VAL A 841 3.16 -30.70 -21.04
CA VAL A 841 3.46 -30.59 -22.49
C VAL A 841 2.17 -30.47 -23.30
N ARG A 842 2.28 -30.16 -24.60
CA ARG A 842 1.15 -30.17 -25.54
C ARG A 842 1.03 -31.52 -26.22
N ASP A 843 -0.18 -32.04 -26.34
CA ASP A 843 -0.46 -33.20 -27.18
C ASP A 843 -0.51 -32.81 -28.68
N GLY A 844 -0.66 -33.80 -29.57
CA GLY A 844 -0.74 -33.59 -31.02
C GLY A 844 -1.93 -32.75 -31.51
N LYS A 845 -2.82 -32.30 -30.61
CA LYS A 845 -3.95 -31.39 -30.86
C LYS A 845 -3.82 -30.06 -30.09
N GLY A 846 -2.70 -29.83 -29.43
CA GLY A 846 -2.41 -28.59 -28.68
C GLY A 846 -2.97 -28.54 -27.25
N SER A 847 -3.52 -29.63 -26.72
CA SER A 847 -4.07 -29.67 -25.36
C SER A 847 -2.98 -29.93 -24.31
N PRO A 848 -3.03 -29.29 -23.12
CA PRO A 848 -2.11 -29.56 -22.02
C PRO A 848 -2.28 -30.99 -21.50
N ILE A 849 -1.18 -31.74 -21.39
CA ILE A 849 -1.13 -33.05 -20.74
C ILE A 849 0.09 -33.12 -19.81
N LEU A 850 0.00 -33.96 -18.79
CA LEU A 850 1.11 -34.21 -17.86
C LEU A 850 1.85 -35.48 -18.29
N VAL A 851 3.17 -35.39 -18.45
CA VAL A 851 4.02 -36.50 -18.91
C VAL A 851 5.16 -36.71 -17.91
N GLN A 852 5.39 -37.96 -17.53
CA GLN A 852 6.51 -38.35 -16.68
C GLN A 852 7.85 -38.13 -17.40
N ASP A 853 8.82 -37.57 -16.70
CA ASP A 853 10.17 -37.34 -17.22
C ASP A 853 10.94 -38.66 -17.37
N GLU A 854 11.90 -38.69 -18.29
CA GLU A 854 12.78 -39.85 -18.48
C GLU A 854 13.70 -40.02 -17.27
N SER A 855 14.04 -41.27 -16.92
CA SER A 855 14.79 -41.61 -15.69
C SER A 855 16.13 -40.85 -15.53
N TRP A 856 16.80 -40.52 -16.64
CA TRP A 856 18.03 -39.70 -16.59
C TRP A 856 17.73 -38.23 -16.23
N ALA A 857 16.61 -37.67 -16.71
CA ALA A 857 16.19 -36.30 -16.42
C ALA A 857 15.76 -36.18 -14.96
N GLU A 858 15.09 -37.21 -14.45
CA GLU A 858 14.76 -37.34 -13.03
C GLU A 858 16.02 -37.38 -12.16
N SER A 859 16.99 -38.23 -12.50
CA SER A 859 18.28 -38.31 -11.79
C SER A 859 19.02 -36.96 -11.80
N PHE A 860 19.03 -36.28 -12.95
CA PHE A 860 19.62 -34.96 -13.12
C PHE A 860 18.94 -33.89 -12.24
N LEU A 861 17.61 -33.78 -12.28
CA LEU A 861 16.86 -32.82 -11.47
C LEU A 861 17.04 -33.11 -9.95
N ASN A 862 17.03 -34.38 -9.55
CA ASN A 862 17.29 -34.79 -8.17
C ASN A 862 18.73 -34.47 -7.72
N GLN A 863 19.72 -34.56 -8.62
CA GLN A 863 21.10 -34.15 -8.33
C GLN A 863 21.23 -32.62 -8.17
N LEU A 864 20.55 -31.84 -9.03
CA LEU A 864 20.54 -30.38 -8.94
C LEU A 864 19.96 -29.88 -7.62
N ASN A 865 18.96 -30.56 -7.07
CA ASN A 865 18.37 -30.23 -5.76
C ASN A 865 19.38 -30.29 -4.61
N LYS A 866 20.51 -31.00 -4.79
CA LYS A 866 21.57 -31.13 -3.78
C LYS A 866 22.74 -30.16 -3.97
N GLN A 867 22.73 -29.29 -4.99
CA GLN A 867 23.90 -28.48 -5.39
C GLN A 867 23.54 -27.04 -5.79
N ILE A 868 24.39 -26.06 -5.44
CA ILE A 868 24.27 -24.69 -5.95
C ILE A 868 25.03 -24.60 -7.29
N ILE A 869 24.30 -24.65 -8.41
CA ILE A 869 24.87 -24.65 -9.76
C ILE A 869 24.35 -23.43 -10.56
N SER A 870 25.19 -22.84 -11.41
CA SER A 870 24.80 -21.76 -12.34
C SER A 870 24.07 -22.29 -13.58
N ASP A 871 23.26 -21.45 -14.21
CA ASP A 871 22.53 -21.77 -15.44
C ASP A 871 23.46 -22.30 -16.55
N ASP A 872 24.64 -21.70 -16.72
CA ASP A 872 25.62 -22.12 -17.74
C ASP A 872 26.18 -23.52 -17.45
N SER A 873 26.33 -23.86 -16.17
CA SER A 873 26.78 -25.19 -15.76
C SER A 873 25.69 -26.25 -15.97
N ILE A 874 24.42 -25.91 -15.73
CA ILE A 874 23.26 -26.76 -16.01
C ILE A 874 23.18 -27.03 -17.51
N ILE A 875 23.25 -25.97 -18.34
CA ILE A 875 23.26 -26.07 -19.80
C ILE A 875 24.42 -26.93 -20.28
N ARG A 876 25.63 -26.77 -19.71
CA ARG A 876 26.80 -27.59 -20.06
C ARG A 876 26.60 -29.07 -19.72
N MET A 877 25.95 -29.40 -18.61
CA MET A 877 25.63 -30.79 -18.25
C MET A 877 24.61 -31.39 -19.23
N LEU A 878 23.53 -30.66 -19.50
CA LEU A 878 22.48 -31.09 -20.43
C LEU A 878 22.99 -31.26 -21.85
N ARG A 879 23.91 -30.41 -22.30
CA ARG A 879 24.52 -30.50 -23.64
C ARG A 879 25.28 -31.80 -23.89
N LYS A 880 25.79 -32.47 -22.85
CA LYS A 880 26.43 -33.79 -22.98
C LYS A 880 25.42 -34.90 -23.30
N ILE A 881 24.16 -34.69 -22.96
CA ILE A 881 23.08 -35.68 -23.04
C ILE A 881 22.17 -35.36 -24.25
N TRP A 882 21.78 -34.10 -24.41
CA TRP A 882 20.95 -33.61 -25.52
C TRP A 882 21.83 -33.31 -26.74
N ASN A 883 21.91 -34.27 -27.64
CA ASN A 883 22.74 -34.22 -28.86
C ASN A 883 21.92 -34.03 -30.15
N GLY A 884 20.65 -33.61 -30.03
CA GLY A 884 19.75 -33.41 -31.18
C GLY A 884 19.23 -34.70 -31.84
N LYS A 885 19.70 -35.89 -31.43
CA LYS A 885 19.26 -37.18 -32.02
C LYS A 885 17.88 -37.65 -31.54
N SER A 886 17.30 -37.03 -30.50
CA SER A 886 16.01 -37.37 -29.88
C SER A 886 14.76 -36.98 -30.72
N LEU A 887 14.93 -36.74 -32.03
CA LEU A 887 13.88 -36.29 -32.95
C LEU A 887 12.82 -37.36 -33.28
N ALA A 888 12.99 -38.60 -32.81
CA ALA A 888 12.09 -39.71 -33.08
C ALA A 888 10.62 -39.48 -32.60
N LYS A 889 10.40 -38.58 -31.63
CA LYS A 889 9.06 -38.22 -31.09
C LYS A 889 8.45 -36.94 -31.70
N GLY A 890 9.12 -36.33 -32.69
CA GLY A 890 8.70 -35.09 -33.39
C GLY A 890 9.27 -33.81 -32.76
N ARG A 891 9.65 -32.83 -33.61
CA ARG A 891 10.35 -31.58 -33.22
C ARG A 891 9.67 -30.78 -32.10
N ASN A 892 8.34 -30.66 -32.16
CA ASN A 892 7.55 -29.86 -31.22
C ASN A 892 7.51 -30.46 -29.80
N ASN A 893 7.27 -31.78 -29.70
CA ASN A 893 7.22 -32.47 -28.40
C ASN A 893 8.59 -32.50 -27.71
N THR A 894 9.66 -32.71 -28.47
CA THR A 894 11.03 -32.69 -27.94
C THR A 894 11.41 -31.30 -27.41
N ALA A 895 11.12 -30.24 -28.17
CA ALA A 895 11.36 -28.85 -27.75
C ALA A 895 10.57 -28.50 -26.48
N MET A 896 9.30 -28.92 -26.40
CA MET A 896 8.45 -28.68 -25.24
C MET A 896 8.97 -29.38 -23.97
N SER A 897 9.40 -30.64 -24.10
CA SER A 897 10.00 -31.38 -22.98
C SER A 897 11.31 -30.73 -22.50
N TYR A 898 12.18 -30.32 -23.42
CA TYR A 898 13.43 -29.63 -23.07
C TYR A 898 13.16 -28.30 -22.36
N ALA A 899 12.21 -27.51 -22.86
CA ALA A 899 11.82 -26.25 -22.25
C ALA A 899 11.26 -26.44 -20.84
N GLY A 900 10.44 -27.47 -20.62
CA GLY A 900 9.91 -27.83 -19.30
C GLY A 900 10.99 -28.26 -18.31
N ILE A 901 11.96 -29.08 -18.74
CA ILE A 901 13.08 -29.52 -17.89
C ILE A 901 13.98 -28.33 -17.52
N LEU A 902 14.31 -27.46 -18.48
CA LEU A 902 15.11 -26.25 -18.23
C LEU A 902 14.39 -25.28 -17.28
N CYS A 903 13.08 -25.11 -17.45
CA CYS A 903 12.25 -24.32 -16.55
C CYS A 903 12.32 -24.85 -15.11
N LYS A 904 12.11 -26.16 -14.89
CA LYS A 904 12.19 -26.79 -13.57
C LYS A 904 13.59 -26.74 -12.94
N ALA A 905 14.63 -26.87 -13.76
CA ALA A 905 16.02 -26.69 -13.35
C ALA A 905 16.35 -25.23 -12.97
N GLY A 906 15.48 -24.27 -13.31
CA GLY A 906 15.61 -22.86 -12.96
C GLY A 906 16.57 -22.09 -13.84
N VAL A 907 16.71 -22.51 -15.11
CA VAL A 907 17.48 -21.79 -16.13
C VAL A 907 16.62 -20.64 -16.63
N GLU A 908 17.17 -19.42 -16.73
CA GLU A 908 16.41 -18.29 -17.26
C GLU A 908 15.86 -18.55 -18.67
N GLN A 909 14.63 -18.07 -18.93
CA GLN A 909 13.90 -18.33 -20.17
C GLN A 909 14.70 -17.96 -21.41
N ASP A 910 15.39 -16.82 -21.42
CA ASP A 910 16.18 -16.39 -22.57
C ASP A 910 17.40 -17.29 -22.83
N LYS A 911 18.04 -17.79 -21.77
CA LYS A 911 19.18 -18.72 -21.89
C LYS A 911 18.73 -20.10 -22.35
N ALA A 912 17.61 -20.57 -21.82
CA ALA A 912 16.99 -21.82 -22.23
C ALA A 912 16.51 -21.75 -23.69
N LYS A 913 15.94 -20.62 -24.13
CA LYS A 913 15.54 -20.37 -25.52
C LYS A 913 16.73 -20.52 -26.46
N ARG A 914 17.81 -19.78 -26.20
CA ARG A 914 19.05 -19.87 -27.00
C ARG A 914 19.60 -21.29 -27.08
N PHE A 915 19.62 -22.00 -25.95
CA PHE A 915 20.12 -23.37 -25.91
C PHE A 915 19.26 -24.35 -26.73
N ILE A 916 17.93 -24.23 -26.69
CA ILE A 916 17.06 -25.09 -27.51
C ILE A 916 17.16 -24.73 -29.00
N GLU A 917 17.25 -23.45 -29.36
CA GLU A 917 17.44 -23.00 -30.74
C GLU A 917 18.76 -23.51 -31.34
N GLU A 918 19.82 -23.62 -30.52
CA GLU A 918 21.08 -24.28 -30.93
C GLU A 918 20.90 -25.78 -31.16
N LEU A 919 20.10 -26.46 -30.34
CA LEU A 919 19.86 -27.91 -30.45
C LEU A 919 18.89 -28.28 -31.59
N ILE A 920 17.98 -27.37 -31.94
CA ILE A 920 16.98 -27.55 -33.01
C ILE A 920 17.04 -26.34 -33.96
N PRO A 921 18.06 -26.25 -34.83
CA PRO A 921 18.24 -25.10 -35.70
C PRO A 921 17.04 -24.87 -36.63
N GLY A 922 16.61 -23.62 -36.78
CA GLY A 922 15.54 -23.21 -37.70
C GLY A 922 14.12 -23.51 -37.22
N PHE A 923 13.93 -23.84 -35.94
CA PHE A 923 12.61 -24.04 -35.33
C PHE A 923 12.32 -22.91 -34.32
N ASP A 924 11.27 -22.12 -34.54
CA ASP A 924 10.87 -21.08 -33.60
C ASP A 924 10.24 -21.72 -32.35
N VAL A 925 10.93 -21.55 -31.23
CA VAL A 925 10.50 -22.07 -29.93
C VAL A 925 9.92 -20.99 -29.03
N THR A 926 9.69 -19.76 -29.53
CA THR A 926 9.22 -18.63 -28.71
C THR A 926 7.91 -18.96 -27.97
N GLU A 927 6.92 -19.49 -28.68
CA GLU A 927 5.66 -19.91 -28.06
C GLU A 927 5.83 -21.10 -27.11
N ILE A 928 6.75 -22.03 -27.44
CA ILE A 928 7.06 -23.19 -26.60
C ILE A 928 7.69 -22.75 -25.29
N MET A 929 8.61 -21.79 -25.34
CA MET A 929 9.28 -21.22 -24.18
C MET A 929 8.27 -20.47 -23.30
N ALA A 930 7.46 -19.59 -23.90
CA ALA A 930 6.42 -18.87 -23.17
C ALA A 930 5.42 -19.84 -22.51
N TYR A 931 5.03 -20.90 -23.22
CA TYR A 931 4.13 -21.92 -22.70
C TYR A 931 4.77 -22.73 -21.57
N ALA A 932 5.98 -23.26 -21.77
CA ALA A 932 6.67 -24.06 -20.77
C ALA A 932 6.93 -23.30 -19.47
N TYR A 933 7.27 -22.01 -19.55
CA TYR A 933 7.56 -21.16 -18.37
C TYR A 933 6.30 -20.62 -17.69
N SER A 934 5.16 -20.61 -18.37
CA SER A 934 3.86 -20.29 -17.75
C SER A 934 3.13 -21.52 -17.18
N HIS A 935 3.38 -22.72 -17.73
CA HIS A 935 2.65 -23.94 -17.39
C HIS A 935 3.46 -24.96 -16.57
N ASN A 936 4.77 -24.74 -16.38
CA ASN A 936 5.61 -25.51 -15.45
C ASN A 936 6.13 -24.61 -14.33
N ILE A 937 6.60 -25.23 -13.25
CA ILE A 937 7.00 -24.53 -12.03
C ILE A 937 8.47 -24.13 -12.14
N PHE A 938 8.74 -22.83 -12.21
CA PHE A 938 10.09 -22.30 -12.46
C PHE A 938 11.05 -22.52 -11.28
N GLY A 939 12.17 -23.21 -11.54
CA GLY A 939 13.28 -23.38 -10.61
C GLY A 939 12.95 -24.17 -9.34
N CYS A 940 11.82 -24.89 -9.31
CA CYS A 940 11.36 -25.62 -8.13
C CYS A 940 12.36 -26.66 -7.62
N GLU A 941 13.15 -27.26 -8.53
CA GLU A 941 14.14 -28.27 -8.16
C GLU A 941 15.43 -27.67 -7.57
N ARG A 942 15.55 -26.32 -7.51
CA ARG A 942 16.70 -25.60 -6.94
C ARG A 942 16.38 -24.88 -5.62
N ARG A 943 15.10 -24.72 -5.27
CA ARG A 943 14.65 -23.81 -4.18
C ARG A 943 15.06 -24.25 -2.77
N LYS A 944 15.31 -25.55 -2.52
CA LYS A 944 15.59 -26.09 -1.17
C LYS A 944 16.85 -25.51 -0.49
N TYR A 945 17.85 -25.05 -1.25
CA TYR A 945 19.09 -24.46 -0.70
C TYR A 945 19.12 -22.92 -0.71
N LYS A 946 18.25 -22.24 -1.48
CA LYS A 946 18.24 -20.76 -1.52
C LYS A 946 17.58 -20.14 -0.29
N SER A 947 16.75 -20.88 0.45
CA SER A 947 16.07 -20.44 1.67
C SER A 947 16.95 -20.49 2.94
N GLY A 948 18.18 -21.00 2.84
CA GLY A 948 19.13 -21.12 3.96
C GLY A 948 20.10 -19.94 4.13
N LYS A 949 19.81 -18.76 3.58
CA LYS A 949 20.64 -17.54 3.76
C LYS A 949 19.92 -16.46 4.56
#